data_AF-A0A923CJ21-F1
#
_entry.id   AF-A0A923CJ21-F1
#
_cell.length_a   1.000
_cell.length_b   1.000
_cell.length_c   1.000
_cell.angle_alpha   90.00
_cell.angle_beta   90.00
_cell.angle_gamma   90.00
#
_symmetry.space_group_name_H-M   'P 1'
#
loop_
_entity.id
_entity.type
_entity.pdbx_description
1 polymer ?
#
loop_
_entity_poly.entity_id
_entity_poly.type
_entity_poly.pdbx_seq_one_letter_code
_entity_poly.pdbx_strand_id
1 'polypeptide(L)'
;MTLKSPQISNHKSPPDGRAGQILHGFFFDLYPVRNGMVIWIIGDDGKAYHCFDPFHPSFYMKLETCDIKRIATLAQRFKLPVTIREEKKLELFSGEEWEVTKITVHDPLQLNNCVWTFQKFFPHFVFYNSNIPVAQMYLYDRQVFPLAHCDFQIDENNILQQIIVEDKFDACNYHVPELRIMKLHNTKFSSKFSRSLNLELNYEGRTYAIESNDPVEVLNSINWHLYNYDPDLIITDWGDATLFPTLLNASVKCHIPLLLNRDQSQGYFHTKERSYWTYGQVIHRDAAFMLAGRWHMDAENSFIMSESDIEGVIELARLTQLPMQKQSRAAIGTGLASMQMSYAYRNNILIPAEKKEGEDFKTADELLLSDRGGLIFMPELGYHENVAELDFVSMYPSLMEIHNISPETINCRCCHNNKVPELGYTICEKRRGIVPTTLKPILEKRAYYKARKKAATTLAEHQKYERRQNALKWMLVTCFGYLGYKNARFGRIEAHESVNAFSREALLTAKEIAEANDFHLVHAIIDCIWLKKPDATHEDYEKLSKQIKEVVGVNISLEGIYNWILFPSSKIDPGIPAAQKYVGWYDHGEIKMRGIETRRKDSPPYVKKMQARLLEMLSKAKSIKEVHGLVPELLQEAGFYLRELRAGNVDTRELVLRRRVQKDAGKYANNNVNAMVVRELAQFGVNIQAGEVIEYVIVDQTGKRDPQKAKSLLTYQHEDGYDIEKYTELLVKAVETLLSPFGYDVEKLENYYQVGKIQKRKPGLYLTTDCNESTQIIIRAISV
;
A
#
# COMPACT_ATOMS: atom_id res chain seq x y z
N MET A 1 25.76 -13.72 9.33
CA MET A 1 27.13 -13.55 9.85
C MET A 1 27.31 -12.07 10.15
N THR A 2 27.36 -11.70 11.42
CA THR A 2 27.54 -10.34 11.90
C THR A 2 29.04 -10.01 11.82
N LEU A 3 29.47 -9.37 10.75
CA LEU A 3 30.85 -8.87 10.63
C LEU A 3 30.93 -7.52 11.34
N LYS A 4 31.82 -7.43 12.34
CA LYS A 4 32.19 -6.18 13.00
C LYS A 4 32.96 -5.32 11.99
N SER A 5 32.52 -4.08 11.80
CA SER A 5 33.25 -3.06 11.04
C SER A 5 34.60 -2.75 11.71
N PRO A 6 35.69 -2.53 10.95
CA PRO A 6 36.96 -2.11 11.52
C PRO A 6 36.86 -0.69 12.09
N GLN A 7 37.42 -0.48 13.29
CA GLN A 7 37.47 0.83 13.95
C GLN A 7 38.36 1.78 13.15
N ILE A 8 37.78 2.87 12.63
CA ILE A 8 38.52 3.99 12.05
C ILE A 8 38.63 5.08 13.12
N SER A 9 39.86 5.38 13.52
CA SER A 9 40.23 6.24 14.66
C SER A 9 40.49 7.70 14.23
N ASN A 10 39.54 8.34 13.55
CA ASN A 10 39.52 9.80 13.34
C ASN A 10 38.17 10.23 12.76
N HIS A 11 37.14 10.31 13.60
CA HIS A 11 35.85 10.88 13.21
C HIS A 11 35.40 11.92 14.25
N LYS A 12 34.76 12.99 13.78
CA LYS A 12 33.98 13.88 14.64
C LYS A 12 32.83 13.05 15.22
N SER A 13 32.99 12.56 16.45
CA SER A 13 31.85 12.08 17.22
C SER A 13 30.80 13.20 17.25
N PRO A 14 29.50 12.90 17.04
CA PRO A 14 28.47 13.89 17.32
C PRO A 14 28.69 14.38 18.76
N PRO A 15 28.48 15.68 19.05
CA PRO A 15 28.63 16.16 20.41
C PRO A 15 27.75 15.32 21.33
N ASP A 16 28.34 14.74 22.37
CA ASP A 16 27.57 14.15 23.46
C ASP A 16 26.59 15.20 23.98
N GLY A 17 25.38 14.77 24.39
CA GLY A 17 24.38 15.67 24.97
C GLY A 17 25.07 16.53 26.01
N ARG A 18 24.95 17.87 25.90
CA ARG A 18 25.69 18.80 26.75
C ARG A 18 25.50 18.41 28.22
N ALA A 19 26.59 17.98 28.86
CA ALA A 19 26.61 17.45 30.22
C ALA A 19 25.79 18.34 31.18
N GLY A 20 24.75 17.77 31.79
CA GLY A 20 23.91 18.43 32.80
C GLY A 20 22.88 19.44 32.27
N GLN A 21 22.58 19.48 30.97
CA GLN A 21 21.57 20.38 30.39
C GLN A 21 20.34 19.63 29.85
N ILE A 22 19.20 20.32 29.88
CA ILE A 22 17.99 19.92 29.18
C ILE A 22 18.22 20.16 27.69
N LEU A 23 18.12 19.11 26.88
CA LEU A 23 18.15 19.21 25.42
C LEU A 23 16.72 19.28 24.89
N HIS A 24 16.40 20.34 24.16
CA HIS A 24 15.11 20.52 23.48
C HIS A 24 15.24 20.05 22.03
N GLY A 25 14.30 19.21 21.58
CA GLY A 25 14.31 18.75 20.19
C GLY A 25 13.34 17.62 19.88
N PHE A 26 13.54 16.98 18.73
CA PHE A 26 12.65 15.98 18.18
C PHE A 26 13.19 14.56 18.36
N PHE A 27 12.35 13.65 18.86
CA PHE A 27 12.65 12.22 18.94
C PHE A 27 12.81 11.63 17.53
N PHE A 28 14.03 11.32 17.12
CA PHE A 28 14.34 10.98 15.72
C PHE A 28 14.42 9.48 15.48
N ASP A 29 15.44 8.78 15.97
CA ASP A 29 15.65 7.36 15.68
C ASP A 29 15.92 6.56 16.96
N LEU A 30 15.72 5.24 16.91
CA LEU A 30 15.99 4.39 18.06
C LEU A 30 16.27 2.94 17.66
N TYR A 31 17.15 2.29 18.41
CA TYR A 31 17.43 0.86 18.25
C TYR A 31 17.97 0.24 19.55
N PRO A 32 17.71 -1.07 19.75
CA PRO A 32 18.20 -1.78 20.92
C PRO A 32 19.71 -2.00 20.84
N VAL A 33 20.37 -1.81 21.98
CA VAL A 33 21.77 -2.18 22.22
C VAL A 33 21.83 -3.05 23.48
N ARG A 34 23.02 -3.50 23.87
CA ARG A 34 23.17 -4.25 25.12
C ARG A 34 22.71 -3.41 26.31
N ASN A 35 21.87 -4.00 27.16
CA ASN A 35 21.36 -3.40 28.40
C ASN A 35 20.46 -2.15 28.24
N GLY A 36 20.06 -1.77 27.02
CA GLY A 36 19.19 -0.61 26.84
C GLY A 36 18.95 -0.22 25.38
N MET A 37 18.66 1.06 25.17
CA MET A 37 18.34 1.64 23.87
C MET A 37 19.27 2.81 23.58
N VAL A 38 19.65 2.97 22.31
CA VAL A 38 20.20 4.25 21.81
C VAL A 38 19.04 5.05 21.22
N ILE A 39 18.99 6.33 21.56
CA ILE A 39 17.99 7.28 21.09
C ILE A 39 18.73 8.38 20.35
N TRP A 40 18.25 8.73 19.17
CA TRP A 40 18.71 9.87 18.39
C TRP A 40 17.71 11.00 18.46
N ILE A 41 18.23 12.23 18.55
CA ILE A 41 17.47 13.45 18.74
C ILE A 41 17.94 14.45 17.68
N ILE A 42 17.02 15.13 17.01
CA ILE A 42 17.35 16.34 16.24
C ILE A 42 17.05 17.53 17.14
N GLY A 43 18.08 18.21 17.62
CA GLY A 43 17.92 19.39 18.47
C GLY A 43 17.24 20.54 17.73
N ASP A 44 16.67 21.48 18.47
CA ASP A 44 16.10 22.71 17.89
C ASP A 44 17.15 23.57 17.16
N ASP A 45 18.44 23.30 17.39
CA ASP A 45 19.57 23.88 16.64
C ASP A 45 19.87 23.16 15.30
N GLY A 46 19.07 22.16 14.94
CA GLY A 46 19.19 21.36 13.71
C GLY A 46 20.27 20.26 13.76
N LYS A 47 20.98 20.08 14.89
CA LYS A 47 22.02 19.07 14.99
C LYS A 47 21.50 17.73 15.50
N ALA A 48 22.14 16.66 15.06
CA ALA A 48 21.88 15.31 15.56
C ALA A 48 22.65 15.06 16.87
N TYR A 49 21.91 14.67 17.90
CA TYR A 49 22.40 14.20 19.20
C TYR A 49 21.98 12.75 19.41
N HIS A 50 22.61 12.08 20.36
CA HIS A 50 22.18 10.75 20.80
C HIS A 50 22.42 10.58 22.29
N CYS A 51 21.64 9.73 22.95
CA CYS A 51 21.81 9.34 24.34
C CYS A 51 21.42 7.87 24.56
N PHE A 52 21.78 7.33 25.73
CA PHE A 52 21.47 5.96 26.13
C PHE A 52 20.35 5.92 27.18
N ASP A 53 19.35 5.06 26.99
CA ASP A 53 18.30 4.79 27.99
C ASP A 53 18.37 3.32 28.47
N PRO A 54 18.62 3.09 29.78
CA PRO A 54 18.44 1.78 30.40
C PRO A 54 16.98 1.30 30.26
N PHE A 55 16.77 0.33 29.38
CA PHE A 55 15.44 -0.22 29.09
C PHE A 55 15.46 -1.73 29.15
N HIS A 56 14.45 -2.31 29.82
CA HIS A 56 14.32 -3.75 30.02
C HIS A 56 12.94 -4.23 29.56
N PRO A 57 12.81 -4.78 28.33
CA PRO A 57 11.52 -5.20 27.81
C PRO A 57 10.95 -6.36 28.63
N SER A 58 9.62 -6.40 28.72
CA SER A 58 8.91 -7.42 29.49
C SER A 58 7.82 -8.10 28.67
N PHE A 59 7.61 -9.38 28.94
CA PHE A 59 6.48 -10.15 28.42
C PHE A 59 5.79 -10.90 29.56
N TYR A 60 4.59 -11.41 29.32
CA TYR A 60 3.72 -11.93 30.37
C TYR A 60 3.15 -13.30 30.02
N MET A 61 2.85 -14.08 31.06
CA MET A 61 2.19 -15.37 30.98
C MET A 61 1.20 -15.51 32.14
N LYS A 62 0.05 -16.14 31.91
CA LYS A 62 -0.83 -16.57 33.00
C LYS A 62 -0.42 -17.98 33.41
N LEU A 63 0.12 -18.13 34.62
CA LEU A 63 0.69 -19.38 35.12
C LEU A 63 0.06 -19.75 36.46
N GLU A 64 0.01 -21.04 36.73
CA GLU A 64 -0.30 -21.56 38.06
C GLU A 64 0.97 -21.58 38.94
N THR A 65 0.79 -21.64 40.26
CA THR A 65 1.90 -21.54 41.24
C THR A 65 3.01 -22.58 41.01
N CYS A 66 2.68 -23.78 40.54
CA CYS A 66 3.66 -24.82 40.24
C CYS A 66 4.54 -24.48 39.03
N ASP A 67 3.97 -23.80 38.02
CA ASP A 67 4.66 -23.42 36.79
C ASP A 67 5.54 -22.17 36.98
N ILE A 68 5.18 -21.27 37.89
CA ILE A 68 6.02 -20.12 38.26
C ILE A 68 7.40 -20.60 38.76
N LYS A 69 7.41 -21.63 39.63
CA LYS A 69 8.66 -22.24 40.12
C LYS A 69 9.48 -22.83 38.97
N ARG A 70 8.82 -23.49 38.00
CA ARG A 70 9.47 -24.09 36.83
C ARG A 70 10.11 -23.03 35.93
N ILE A 71 9.45 -21.89 35.70
CA ILE A 71 10.04 -20.77 34.94
C ILE A 71 11.32 -20.26 35.63
N ALA A 72 11.28 -20.07 36.94
CA ALA A 72 12.46 -19.63 37.70
C ALA A 72 13.64 -20.61 37.57
N THR A 73 13.37 -21.93 37.68
CA THR A 73 14.39 -22.97 37.47
C THR A 73 14.94 -22.97 36.05
N LEU A 74 14.09 -22.78 35.03
CA LEU A 74 14.54 -22.72 33.63
C LEU A 74 15.39 -21.48 33.36
N ALA A 75 15.00 -20.32 33.89
CA ALA A 75 15.80 -19.10 33.80
C ALA A 75 17.21 -19.30 34.37
N GLN A 76 17.33 -19.94 35.54
CA GLN A 76 18.63 -20.28 36.15
C GLN A 76 19.41 -21.30 35.30
N ARG A 77 18.77 -22.39 34.87
CA ARG A 77 19.41 -23.47 34.08
C ARG A 77 20.00 -22.95 32.77
N PHE A 78 19.27 -22.10 32.06
CA PHE A 78 19.71 -21.52 30.79
C PHE A 78 20.46 -20.19 30.95
N LYS A 79 20.71 -19.75 32.19
CA LYS A 79 21.38 -18.48 32.52
C LYS A 79 20.75 -17.29 31.80
N LEU A 80 19.42 -17.27 31.72
CA LEU A 80 18.68 -16.19 31.07
C LEU A 80 18.74 -14.92 31.95
N PRO A 81 19.08 -13.75 31.40
CA PRO A 81 19.18 -12.51 32.16
C PRO A 81 17.79 -11.92 32.39
N VAL A 82 17.01 -12.54 33.28
CA VAL A 82 15.61 -12.18 33.51
C VAL A 82 15.27 -11.98 34.99
N THR A 83 14.30 -11.12 35.24
CA THR A 83 13.62 -11.00 36.54
C THR A 83 12.17 -11.42 36.37
N ILE A 84 11.68 -12.24 37.30
CA ILE A 84 10.33 -12.79 37.29
C ILE A 84 9.57 -12.23 38.48
N ARG A 85 8.38 -11.67 38.24
CA ARG A 85 7.47 -11.12 39.26
C ARG A 85 6.03 -11.37 38.87
N GLU A 86 5.12 -11.26 39.82
CA GLU A 86 3.68 -11.24 39.57
C GLU A 86 3.19 -9.80 39.43
N GLU A 87 2.26 -9.57 38.50
CA GLU A 87 1.63 -8.27 38.25
C GLU A 87 0.17 -8.50 37.82
N LYS A 88 -0.70 -7.51 38.06
CA LYS A 88 -2.09 -7.53 37.57
C LYS A 88 -2.19 -6.85 36.22
N LYS A 89 -2.86 -7.52 35.26
CA LYS A 89 -3.15 -6.99 33.93
C LYS A 89 -4.62 -7.20 33.57
N LEU A 90 -5.17 -6.35 32.73
CA LEU A 90 -6.53 -6.50 32.22
C LEU A 90 -6.54 -7.47 31.04
N GLU A 91 -7.44 -8.45 31.04
CA GLU A 91 -7.71 -9.27 29.87
C GLU A 91 -8.81 -8.64 29.02
N LEU A 92 -8.56 -8.50 27.71
CA LEU A 92 -9.39 -7.70 26.82
C LEU A 92 -10.84 -8.20 26.73
N PHE A 93 -11.06 -9.50 26.53
CA PHE A 93 -12.38 -10.03 26.22
C PHE A 93 -13.29 -10.11 27.44
N SER A 94 -12.80 -10.68 28.53
CA SER A 94 -13.49 -10.73 29.82
C SER A 94 -13.65 -9.35 30.46
N GLY A 95 -12.67 -8.46 30.27
CA GLY A 95 -12.60 -7.20 30.99
C GLY A 95 -12.24 -7.38 32.48
N GLU A 96 -11.70 -8.54 32.85
CA GLU A 96 -11.30 -8.87 34.22
C GLU A 96 -9.80 -8.67 34.42
N GLU A 97 -9.41 -8.31 35.64
CA GLU A 97 -7.99 -8.29 36.03
C GLU A 97 -7.49 -9.71 36.31
N TRP A 98 -6.39 -10.08 35.67
CA TRP A 98 -5.69 -11.34 35.88
C TRP A 98 -4.37 -11.11 36.57
N GLU A 99 -4.06 -11.97 37.54
CA GLU A 99 -2.70 -12.13 38.06
C GLU A 99 -1.86 -12.88 37.02
N VAL A 100 -0.79 -12.25 36.55
CA VAL A 100 0.09 -12.78 35.52
C VAL A 100 1.55 -12.72 35.97
N THR A 101 2.34 -13.67 35.49
CA THR A 101 3.79 -13.67 35.67
C THR A 101 4.44 -12.77 34.62
N LYS A 102 5.05 -11.67 35.06
CA LYS A 102 5.89 -10.79 34.27
C LYS A 102 7.32 -11.30 34.26
N ILE A 103 7.87 -11.45 33.06
CA ILE A 103 9.27 -11.75 32.83
C ILE A 103 9.93 -10.53 32.18
N THR A 104 10.77 -9.84 32.93
CA THR A 104 11.57 -8.70 32.48
C THR A 104 12.93 -9.18 32.02
N VAL A 105 13.33 -8.85 30.80
CA VAL A 105 14.61 -9.24 30.20
C VAL A 105 15.60 -8.08 30.33
N HIS A 106 16.74 -8.31 30.96
CA HIS A 106 17.73 -7.25 31.24
C HIS A 106 18.43 -6.75 29.98
N ASP A 107 18.69 -7.64 29.02
CA ASP A 107 19.26 -7.28 27.71
C ASP A 107 18.17 -7.31 26.63
N PRO A 108 17.79 -6.16 26.04
CA PRO A 108 16.74 -6.13 25.01
C PRO A 108 17.05 -6.98 23.78
N LEU A 109 18.33 -7.19 23.45
CA LEU A 109 18.74 -8.04 22.34
C LEU A 109 18.46 -9.54 22.59
N GLN A 110 18.24 -9.93 23.86
CA GLN A 110 17.94 -11.31 24.25
C GLN A 110 16.44 -11.61 24.36
N LEU A 111 15.55 -10.64 24.14
CA LEU A 111 14.10 -10.82 24.30
C LEU A 111 13.58 -12.04 23.51
N ASN A 112 13.87 -12.09 22.21
CA ASN A 112 13.41 -13.19 21.33
C ASN A 112 13.96 -14.55 21.77
N ASN A 113 15.20 -14.60 22.23
CA ASN A 113 15.84 -15.83 22.71
C ASN A 113 15.17 -16.32 24.01
N CYS A 114 14.89 -15.41 24.93
CA CYS A 114 14.19 -15.72 26.18
C CYS A 114 12.77 -16.25 25.89
N VAL A 115 12.01 -15.52 25.07
CA VAL A 115 10.65 -15.93 24.65
C VAL A 115 10.66 -17.31 24.00
N TRP A 116 11.53 -17.53 23.01
CA TRP A 116 11.64 -18.82 22.33
C TRP A 116 11.98 -19.97 23.30
N THR A 117 12.91 -19.72 24.23
CA THR A 117 13.30 -20.72 25.24
C THR A 117 12.10 -21.10 26.10
N PHE A 118 11.35 -20.14 26.64
CA PHE A 118 10.17 -20.45 27.45
C PHE A 118 9.05 -21.09 26.63
N GLN A 119 8.80 -20.64 25.40
CA GLN A 119 7.79 -21.25 24.51
C GLN A 119 8.05 -22.74 24.27
N LYS A 120 9.32 -23.14 24.15
CA LYS A 120 9.70 -24.56 24.00
C LYS A 120 9.28 -25.42 25.19
N PHE A 121 9.31 -24.88 26.42
CA PHE A 121 8.95 -25.61 27.63
C PHE A 121 7.50 -25.39 28.09
N PHE A 122 6.84 -24.35 27.58
CA PHE A 122 5.45 -24.00 27.88
C PHE A 122 4.61 -23.83 26.60
N PRO A 123 4.55 -24.84 25.71
CA PRO A 123 3.92 -24.69 24.38
C PRO A 123 2.40 -24.45 24.44
N HIS A 124 1.74 -24.86 25.52
CA HIS A 124 0.28 -24.71 25.68
C HIS A 124 -0.13 -23.36 26.29
N PHE A 125 0.82 -22.61 26.86
CA PHE A 125 0.52 -21.34 27.51
C PHE A 125 0.47 -20.19 26.50
N VAL A 126 -0.38 -19.20 26.78
CA VAL A 126 -0.43 -17.97 26.00
C VAL A 126 0.68 -17.03 26.48
N PHE A 127 1.46 -16.54 25.52
CA PHE A 127 2.42 -15.48 25.77
C PHE A 127 1.83 -14.15 25.34
N TYR A 128 1.93 -13.17 26.24
CA TYR A 128 1.46 -11.82 26.02
C TYR A 128 2.63 -10.85 25.92
N ASN A 129 2.48 -9.85 25.05
CA ASN A 129 3.47 -8.84 24.69
C ASN A 129 4.78 -9.42 24.16
N SER A 130 4.89 -10.73 23.91
CA SER A 130 6.18 -11.41 23.68
C SER A 130 6.77 -11.22 22.29
N ASN A 131 5.97 -10.81 21.30
CA ASN A 131 6.40 -10.61 19.91
C ASN A 131 6.23 -9.15 19.44
N ILE A 132 6.15 -8.21 20.38
CA ILE A 132 6.23 -6.78 20.06
C ILE A 132 7.71 -6.45 19.89
N PRO A 133 8.14 -5.86 18.76
CA PRO A 133 9.54 -5.46 18.59
C PRO A 133 9.99 -4.48 19.67
N VAL A 134 11.22 -4.64 20.18
CA VAL A 134 11.74 -3.86 21.32
C VAL A 134 11.62 -2.36 21.12
N ALA A 135 12.03 -1.83 19.97
CA ALA A 135 11.90 -0.40 19.66
C ALA A 135 10.44 0.07 19.75
N GLN A 136 9.49 -0.77 19.35
CA GLN A 136 8.05 -0.45 19.44
C GLN A 136 7.55 -0.54 20.89
N MET A 137 8.01 -1.51 21.68
CA MET A 137 7.72 -1.55 23.13
C MET A 137 8.22 -0.29 23.83
N TYR A 138 9.42 0.18 23.46
CA TYR A 138 10.02 1.40 24.02
C TYR A 138 9.12 2.62 23.79
N LEU A 139 8.67 2.83 22.55
CA LEU A 139 7.76 3.92 22.20
C LEU A 139 6.45 3.87 23.03
N TYR A 140 5.93 2.67 23.28
CA TYR A 140 4.71 2.51 24.09
C TYR A 140 4.93 2.79 25.57
N ASP A 141 6.01 2.26 26.13
CA ASP A 141 6.36 2.38 27.54
C ASP A 141 6.69 3.82 27.93
N ARG A 142 7.57 4.47 27.16
CA ARG A 142 7.96 5.88 27.37
C ARG A 142 6.95 6.88 26.84
N GLN A 143 5.89 6.40 26.16
CA GLN A 143 4.84 7.22 25.54
C GLN A 143 5.36 8.27 24.54
N VAL A 144 6.48 7.97 23.89
CA VAL A 144 7.09 8.80 22.84
C VAL A 144 6.74 8.26 21.45
N PHE A 145 6.89 9.10 20.42
CA PHE A 145 6.63 8.73 19.04
C PHE A 145 7.58 9.47 18.10
N PRO A 146 7.79 9.00 16.85
CA PRO A 146 8.71 9.63 15.93
C PRO A 146 8.35 11.10 15.68
N LEU A 147 9.36 11.96 15.75
CA LEU A 147 9.26 13.41 15.62
C LEU A 147 8.34 14.07 16.66
N ALA A 148 8.13 13.44 17.82
CA ALA A 148 7.60 14.14 18.99
C ALA A 148 8.63 15.19 19.43
N HIS A 149 8.17 16.42 19.65
CA HIS A 149 8.99 17.44 20.32
C HIS A 149 8.99 17.17 21.83
N CYS A 150 10.19 17.11 22.40
CA CYS A 150 10.42 16.67 23.77
C CYS A 150 11.58 17.44 24.43
N ASP A 151 11.52 17.49 25.75
CA ASP A 151 12.63 17.86 26.62
C ASP A 151 13.34 16.59 27.10
N PHE A 152 14.63 16.49 26.82
CA PHE A 152 15.49 15.37 27.21
C PHE A 152 16.42 15.81 28.33
N GLN A 153 16.25 15.23 29.52
CA GLN A 153 17.19 15.41 30.62
C GLN A 153 18.27 14.34 30.54
N ILE A 154 19.49 14.75 30.17
CA ILE A 154 20.63 13.85 29.94
C ILE A 154 21.74 14.20 30.93
N ASP A 155 22.30 13.19 31.58
CA ASP A 155 23.40 13.38 32.53
C ASP A 155 24.78 13.50 31.85
N GLU A 156 25.82 13.67 32.67
CA GLU A 156 27.20 13.83 32.20
C GLU A 156 27.76 12.58 31.49
N ASN A 157 27.15 11.40 31.70
CA ASN A 157 27.53 10.15 31.06
C ASN A 157 26.70 9.85 29.80
N ASN A 158 25.95 10.84 29.30
CA ASN A 158 25.03 10.71 28.17
C ASN A 158 23.90 9.70 28.41
N ILE A 159 23.52 9.49 29.68
CA ILE A 159 22.42 8.63 30.08
C ILE A 159 21.16 9.48 30.25
N LEU A 160 20.08 9.04 29.62
CA LEU A 160 18.78 9.65 29.71
C LEU A 160 18.17 9.43 31.11
N GLN A 161 17.83 10.52 31.78
CA GLN A 161 17.17 10.52 33.08
C GLN A 161 15.65 10.65 32.94
N GLN A 162 15.19 11.53 32.05
CA GLN A 162 13.77 11.78 31.82
C GLN A 162 13.51 12.31 30.40
N ILE A 163 12.36 11.93 29.83
CA ILE A 163 11.78 12.56 28.64
C ILE A 163 10.45 13.21 29.04
N ILE A 164 10.27 14.47 28.71
CA ILE A 164 8.98 15.17 28.81
C ILE A 164 8.50 15.41 27.39
N VAL A 165 7.35 14.85 27.04
CA VAL A 165 6.78 14.97 25.69
C VAL A 165 5.84 16.17 25.65
N GLU A 166 6.15 17.17 24.82
CA GLU A 166 5.35 18.40 24.69
C GLU A 166 4.30 18.30 23.57
N ASP A 167 4.31 17.18 22.84
CA ASP A 167 3.54 16.94 21.64
C ASP A 167 2.52 15.80 21.82
N LYS A 168 1.52 15.73 20.93
CA LYS A 168 0.53 14.65 20.90
C LYS A 168 0.60 13.87 19.59
N PHE A 169 0.57 12.55 19.70
CA PHE A 169 0.65 11.64 18.55
C PHE A 169 -0.51 11.85 17.56
N ASP A 170 -1.66 12.29 18.04
CA ASP A 170 -2.88 12.58 17.29
C ASP A 170 -3.08 14.08 16.98
N ALA A 171 -2.10 14.94 17.29
CA ALA A 171 -2.18 16.37 16.98
C ALA A 171 -2.43 16.62 15.49
N CYS A 172 -3.46 17.42 15.16
CA CYS A 172 -3.76 17.85 13.79
C CYS A 172 -2.72 18.85 13.25
N ASN A 173 -2.16 19.68 14.14
CA ASN A 173 -1.10 20.63 13.78
C ASN A 173 0.13 20.26 14.59
N TYR A 174 1.24 20.05 13.87
CA TYR A 174 2.54 19.77 14.46
C TYR A 174 3.62 20.31 13.53
N HIS A 175 4.78 20.61 14.12
CA HIS A 175 5.98 21.01 13.40
C HIS A 175 6.85 19.78 13.13
N VAL A 176 7.61 19.83 12.03
CA VAL A 176 8.60 18.82 11.66
C VAL A 176 9.91 19.59 11.52
N PRO A 177 11.02 19.12 12.13
CA PRO A 177 12.31 19.80 12.00
C PRO A 177 12.74 19.81 10.53
N GLU A 178 13.58 20.78 10.16
CA GLU A 178 14.20 20.78 8.85
C GLU A 178 15.16 19.58 8.74
N LEU A 179 14.81 18.60 7.91
CA LEU A 179 15.60 17.40 7.68
C LEU A 179 16.52 17.60 6.47
N ARG A 180 17.79 17.21 6.60
CA ARG A 180 18.70 17.11 5.45
C ARG A 180 18.37 15.86 4.65
N ILE A 181 17.81 16.03 3.46
CA ILE A 181 17.33 14.93 2.61
C ILE A 181 18.27 14.76 1.42
N MET A 182 18.77 13.55 1.25
CA MET A 182 19.53 13.12 0.07
C MET A 182 18.71 12.08 -0.71
N LYS A 183 18.46 12.33 -1.99
CA LYS A 183 17.90 11.34 -2.91
C LYS A 183 19.03 10.65 -3.67
N LEU A 184 18.96 9.34 -3.83
CA LEU A 184 19.99 8.54 -4.50
C LEU A 184 19.33 7.48 -5.40
N HIS A 185 19.64 7.48 -6.69
CA HIS A 185 19.12 6.49 -7.64
C HIS A 185 20.19 6.04 -8.65
N ASN A 186 19.91 4.95 -9.38
CA ASN A 186 20.82 4.36 -10.37
C ASN A 186 20.32 4.62 -11.81
N THR A 187 21.09 5.35 -12.63
CA THR A 187 20.65 6.03 -13.87
C THR A 187 20.63 5.18 -15.14
N LYS A 188 21.03 3.88 -15.09
CA LYS A 188 20.90 2.97 -16.25
C LYS A 188 19.98 1.79 -15.92
N PHE A 189 18.74 1.88 -16.40
CA PHE A 189 17.68 0.89 -16.24
C PHE A 189 17.47 0.48 -14.77
N SER A 190 16.55 1.14 -14.07
CA SER A 190 16.04 0.68 -12.77
C SER A 190 15.18 -0.57 -12.95
N SER A 191 15.79 -1.68 -13.36
CA SER A 191 15.26 -3.01 -13.05
C SER A 191 15.99 -3.53 -11.81
N LYS A 192 15.37 -4.45 -11.09
CA LYS A 192 15.99 -5.18 -9.95
C LYS A 192 17.31 -5.90 -10.32
N PHE A 193 17.76 -5.83 -11.57
CA PHE A 193 18.81 -6.67 -12.14
C PHE A 193 19.98 -5.91 -12.78
N SER A 194 19.97 -4.57 -12.79
CA SER A 194 21.11 -3.78 -13.31
C SER A 194 22.32 -3.87 -12.37
N ARG A 195 23.50 -4.16 -12.95
CA ARG A 195 24.76 -4.35 -12.20
C ARG A 195 25.77 -3.20 -12.33
N SER A 196 25.48 -2.19 -13.15
CA SER A 196 26.31 -0.98 -13.24
C SER A 196 25.91 0.04 -12.17
N LEU A 197 26.88 0.67 -11.50
CA LEU A 197 26.65 1.70 -10.48
C LEU A 197 26.83 3.10 -11.09
N ASN A 198 25.91 3.52 -11.97
CA ASN A 198 25.87 4.91 -12.41
C ASN A 198 24.89 5.63 -11.49
N LEU A 199 25.40 6.43 -10.55
CA LEU A 199 24.57 6.96 -9.47
C LEU A 199 24.26 8.43 -9.72
N GLU A 200 23.05 8.83 -9.40
CA GLU A 200 22.66 10.22 -9.35
C GLU A 200 22.20 10.55 -7.93
N LEU A 201 22.82 11.59 -7.35
CA LEU A 201 22.52 12.12 -6.02
C LEU A 201 21.87 13.48 -6.18
N ASN A 202 20.78 13.72 -5.45
CA ASN A 202 20.12 15.01 -5.39
C ASN A 202 19.96 15.47 -3.94
N TYR A 203 20.49 16.64 -3.63
CA TYR A 203 20.31 17.35 -2.37
C TYR A 203 20.58 18.85 -2.56
N GLU A 204 19.98 19.71 -1.74
CA GLU A 204 20.11 21.19 -1.83
C GLU A 204 19.81 21.78 -3.23
N GLY A 205 18.91 21.14 -3.99
CA GLY A 205 18.58 21.56 -5.36
C GLY A 205 19.68 21.31 -6.39
N ARG A 206 20.74 20.57 -6.03
CA ARG A 206 21.83 20.18 -6.93
C ARG A 206 21.76 18.70 -7.25
N THR A 207 22.14 18.36 -8.47
CA THR A 207 22.25 16.97 -8.94
C THR A 207 23.71 16.65 -9.24
N TYR A 208 24.18 15.54 -8.67
CA TYR A 208 25.55 15.03 -8.84
C TYR A 208 25.49 13.66 -9.49
N ALA A 209 26.12 13.51 -10.66
CA ALA A 209 26.24 12.23 -11.35
C ALA A 209 27.60 11.60 -11.07
N ILE A 210 27.60 10.35 -10.63
CA ILE A 210 28.78 9.52 -10.47
C ILE A 210 28.76 8.51 -11.61
N GLU A 211 29.49 8.83 -12.68
CA GLU A 211 29.66 7.99 -13.86
C GLU A 211 31.05 7.36 -13.86
N SER A 212 31.23 6.34 -13.01
CA SER A 212 32.46 5.55 -13.00
C SER A 212 32.16 4.06 -13.02
N ASN A 213 32.98 3.32 -13.77
CA ASN A 213 32.96 1.87 -13.77
C ASN A 213 33.88 1.27 -12.69
N ASP A 214 34.70 2.10 -12.02
CA ASP A 214 35.54 1.68 -10.90
C ASP A 214 34.76 1.74 -9.58
N PRO A 215 34.49 0.59 -8.93
CA PRO A 215 33.80 0.57 -7.65
C PRO A 215 34.50 1.38 -6.55
N VAL A 216 35.83 1.54 -6.60
CA VAL A 216 36.58 2.32 -5.59
C VAL A 216 36.23 3.80 -5.66
N GLU A 217 36.23 4.38 -6.87
CA GLU A 217 35.84 5.77 -7.10
C GLU A 217 34.39 6.01 -6.70
N VAL A 218 33.49 5.09 -7.06
CA VAL A 218 32.06 5.17 -6.68
C VAL A 218 31.89 5.20 -5.16
N LEU A 219 32.53 4.28 -4.43
CA LEU A 219 32.42 4.20 -2.98
C LEU A 219 32.99 5.43 -2.28
N ASN A 220 34.16 5.90 -2.71
CA ASN A 220 34.79 7.10 -2.15
C ASN A 220 33.95 8.36 -2.41
N SER A 221 33.39 8.49 -3.61
CA SER A 221 32.52 9.61 -3.97
C SER A 221 31.25 9.64 -3.13
N ILE A 222 30.57 8.50 -2.96
CA ILE A 222 29.39 8.40 -2.09
C ILE A 222 29.74 8.76 -0.65
N ASN A 223 30.84 8.19 -0.11
CA ASN A 223 31.28 8.49 1.24
C ASN A 223 31.60 9.97 1.44
N TRP A 224 32.19 10.62 0.44
CA TRP A 224 32.44 12.06 0.47
C TRP A 224 31.13 12.85 0.58
N HIS A 225 30.12 12.53 -0.23
CA HIS A 225 28.81 13.19 -0.15
C HIS A 225 28.12 12.93 1.20
N LEU A 226 28.12 11.69 1.68
CA LEU A 226 27.53 11.31 2.98
C LEU A 226 28.23 12.01 4.15
N TYR A 227 29.55 12.19 4.09
CA TYR A 227 30.31 12.85 5.15
C TYR A 227 30.11 14.36 5.16
N ASN A 228 30.11 15.01 3.98
CA ASN A 228 30.03 16.47 3.90
C ASN A 228 28.60 17.01 4.09
N TYR A 229 27.61 16.33 3.52
CA TYR A 229 26.21 16.74 3.68
C TYR A 229 25.59 16.23 4.99
N ASP A 230 26.03 15.04 5.43
CA ASP A 230 25.47 14.31 6.58
C ASP A 230 23.93 14.27 6.57
N PRO A 231 23.30 13.64 5.55
CA PRO A 231 21.85 13.62 5.45
C PRO A 231 21.23 12.95 6.67
N ASP A 232 20.08 13.46 7.12
CA ASP A 232 19.24 12.83 8.14
C ASP A 232 18.39 11.71 7.52
N LEU A 233 17.95 11.92 6.27
CA LEU A 233 17.16 10.97 5.51
C LEU A 233 17.78 10.73 4.13
N ILE A 234 17.97 9.45 3.80
CA ILE A 234 18.34 8.99 2.46
C ILE A 234 17.09 8.36 1.82
N ILE A 235 16.67 8.90 0.68
CA ILE A 235 15.60 8.35 -0.15
C ILE A 235 16.22 7.68 -1.37
N THR A 236 15.79 6.47 -1.68
CA THR A 236 16.34 5.73 -2.81
C THR A 236 15.26 5.12 -3.69
N ASP A 237 15.58 4.88 -4.95
CA ASP A 237 14.79 4.01 -5.82
C ASP A 237 15.38 2.60 -5.78
N TRP A 238 14.60 1.60 -5.34
CA TRP A 238 15.06 0.20 -5.19
C TRP A 238 16.27 0.04 -4.25
N GLY A 239 16.39 0.92 -3.25
CA GLY A 239 17.42 0.88 -2.20
C GLY A 239 17.56 -0.46 -1.51
N ASP A 240 16.42 -1.01 -1.08
CA ASP A 240 16.34 -2.26 -0.33
C ASP A 240 16.72 -3.46 -1.20
N ALA A 241 16.22 -3.48 -2.44
CA ALA A 241 16.28 -4.64 -3.31
C ALA A 241 17.62 -4.76 -4.06
N THR A 242 18.19 -3.65 -4.52
CA THR A 242 19.36 -3.67 -5.41
C THR A 242 20.48 -2.75 -4.99
N LEU A 243 20.18 -1.48 -4.74
CA LEU A 243 21.21 -0.45 -4.68
C LEU A 243 22.11 -0.64 -3.46
N PHE A 244 21.56 -0.71 -2.25
CA PHE A 244 22.36 -0.93 -1.04
C PHE A 244 23.02 -2.30 -1.01
N PRO A 245 22.36 -3.41 -1.38
CA PRO A 245 23.04 -4.70 -1.54
C PRO A 245 24.23 -4.65 -2.51
N THR A 246 24.11 -3.95 -3.64
CA THR A 246 25.19 -3.82 -4.64
C THR A 246 26.35 -2.98 -4.11
N LEU A 247 26.05 -1.85 -3.48
CA LEU A 247 27.06 -1.01 -2.83
C LEU A 247 27.77 -1.75 -1.70
N LEU A 248 27.04 -2.50 -0.87
CA LEU A 248 27.63 -3.28 0.22
C LEU A 248 28.54 -4.39 -0.31
N ASN A 249 28.14 -5.06 -1.40
CA ASN A 249 28.99 -6.07 -2.05
C ASN A 249 30.28 -5.43 -2.62
N ALA A 250 30.18 -4.27 -3.25
CA ALA A 250 31.35 -3.51 -3.72
C ALA A 250 32.25 -3.10 -2.53
N SER A 251 31.67 -2.59 -1.44
CA SER A 251 32.36 -2.23 -0.21
C SER A 251 33.17 -3.38 0.38
N VAL A 252 32.57 -4.57 0.46
CA VAL A 252 33.23 -5.79 0.94
C VAL A 252 34.36 -6.21 0.01
N LYS A 253 34.14 -6.20 -1.32
CA LYS A 253 35.17 -6.57 -2.30
C LYS A 253 36.37 -5.62 -2.30
N CYS A 254 36.11 -4.32 -2.23
CA CYS A 254 37.13 -3.28 -2.28
C CYS A 254 37.74 -2.95 -0.92
N HIS A 255 37.22 -3.50 0.18
CA HIS A 255 37.65 -3.22 1.55
C HIS A 255 37.53 -1.73 1.94
N ILE A 256 36.55 -1.03 1.36
CA ILE A 256 36.25 0.38 1.65
C ILE A 256 34.92 0.43 2.41
N PRO A 257 34.89 0.91 3.66
CA PRO A 257 33.65 0.95 4.44
C PRO A 257 32.67 1.98 3.88
N LEU A 258 31.38 1.65 3.91
CA LEU A 258 30.31 2.57 3.52
C LEU A 258 29.80 3.37 4.72
N LEU A 259 29.77 4.68 4.60
CA LEU A 259 29.35 5.61 5.66
C LEU A 259 27.83 5.85 5.68
N LEU A 260 27.03 4.80 5.43
CA LEU A 260 25.58 4.88 5.38
C LEU A 260 24.96 5.12 6.77
N ASN A 261 25.43 4.40 7.79
CA ASN A 261 25.03 4.66 9.17
C ASN A 261 25.62 5.99 9.68
N ARG A 262 24.92 6.65 10.60
CA ARG A 262 25.53 7.71 11.41
C ARG A 262 26.27 7.10 12.60
N ASP A 263 25.67 6.08 13.24
CA ASP A 263 26.34 5.23 14.22
C ASP A 263 27.15 4.12 13.55
N GLN A 264 28.46 4.35 13.39
CA GLN A 264 29.39 3.41 12.77
C GLN A 264 29.70 2.18 13.66
N SER A 265 29.31 2.21 14.95
CA SER A 265 29.47 1.04 15.84
C SER A 265 28.45 -0.07 15.56
N GLN A 266 27.37 0.28 14.85
CA GLN A 266 26.29 -0.64 14.53
C GLN A 266 26.41 -1.17 13.10
N GLY A 267 25.98 -2.42 12.92
CA GLY A 267 25.73 -2.97 11.59
C GLY A 267 24.42 -2.45 10.99
N TYR A 268 24.10 -2.92 9.79
CA TYR A 268 22.83 -2.64 9.15
C TYR A 268 21.73 -3.57 9.68
N PHE A 269 20.54 -3.02 9.89
CA PHE A 269 19.40 -3.81 10.34
C PHE A 269 18.61 -4.28 9.11
N HIS A 270 18.54 -5.60 8.93
CA HIS A 270 17.84 -6.22 7.81
C HIS A 270 16.56 -6.92 8.26
N THR A 271 15.51 -6.81 7.44
CA THR A 271 14.36 -7.74 7.53
C THR A 271 14.50 -8.86 6.51
N LYS A 272 13.80 -9.98 6.70
CA LYS A 272 13.78 -11.07 5.71
C LYS A 272 12.82 -10.72 4.56
N GLU A 273 13.21 -11.08 3.34
CA GLU A 273 12.30 -11.11 2.19
C GLU A 273 11.11 -12.03 2.48
N ARG A 274 9.92 -11.67 2.00
CA ARG A 274 8.72 -12.51 2.18
C ARG A 274 7.69 -12.31 1.08
N SER A 275 7.06 -13.40 0.68
CA SER A 275 5.82 -13.38 -0.09
C SER A 275 4.67 -13.85 0.80
N TYR A 276 3.54 -13.14 0.77
CA TYR A 276 2.37 -13.47 1.59
C TYR A 276 1.08 -13.36 0.79
N TRP A 277 0.09 -14.18 1.16
CA TRP A 277 -1.23 -14.20 0.54
C TRP A 277 -2.16 -13.20 1.23
N THR A 278 -2.80 -12.33 0.47
CA THR A 278 -3.82 -11.40 0.98
C THR A 278 -4.89 -11.15 -0.10
N TYR A 279 -6.17 -11.21 0.27
CA TYR A 279 -7.33 -10.97 -0.62
C TYR A 279 -7.23 -11.65 -1.99
N GLY A 280 -6.90 -12.96 -2.01
CA GLY A 280 -6.82 -13.74 -3.26
C GLY A 280 -5.57 -13.49 -4.11
N GLN A 281 -4.60 -12.71 -3.62
CA GLN A 281 -3.36 -12.40 -4.34
C GLN A 281 -2.12 -12.72 -3.49
N VAL A 282 -1.03 -13.13 -4.13
CA VAL A 282 0.30 -13.17 -3.50
C VAL A 282 0.95 -11.80 -3.68
N ILE A 283 1.53 -11.24 -2.63
CA ILE A 283 2.32 -10.01 -2.66
C ILE A 283 3.74 -10.34 -2.23
N HIS A 284 4.73 -9.91 -3.02
CA HIS A 284 6.14 -10.00 -2.66
C HIS A 284 6.60 -8.71 -1.96
N ARG A 285 7.52 -8.85 -1.00
CA ARG A 285 8.15 -7.73 -0.30
C ARG A 285 9.63 -8.02 -0.08
N ASP A 286 10.46 -7.13 -0.59
CA ASP A 286 11.92 -7.20 -0.44
C ASP A 286 12.36 -6.99 1.01
N ALA A 287 13.58 -7.44 1.31
CA ALA A 287 14.24 -7.23 2.59
C ALA A 287 14.52 -5.75 2.84
N ALA A 288 13.89 -5.15 3.86
CA ALA A 288 14.18 -3.78 4.28
C ALA A 288 15.61 -3.63 4.79
N PHE A 289 16.28 -2.55 4.38
CA PHE A 289 17.58 -2.10 4.89
C PHE A 289 17.35 -0.86 5.77
N MET A 290 17.64 -0.96 7.07
CA MET A 290 17.49 0.16 8.01
C MET A 290 18.84 0.57 8.58
N LEU A 291 19.02 1.87 8.72
CA LEU A 291 20.25 2.52 9.16
C LEU A 291 20.19 2.89 10.65
N ALA A 292 21.34 3.10 11.27
CA ALA A 292 21.48 3.50 12.66
C ALA A 292 21.80 5.00 12.76
N GLY A 293 20.91 5.78 13.37
CA GLY A 293 21.09 7.23 13.56
C GLY A 293 20.86 8.07 12.31
N ARG A 294 20.34 7.43 11.26
CA ARG A 294 19.98 8.01 9.97
C ARG A 294 18.78 7.24 9.44
N TRP A 295 17.91 7.86 8.67
CA TRP A 295 16.77 7.16 8.09
C TRP A 295 17.02 6.77 6.64
N HIS A 296 16.51 5.60 6.27
CA HIS A 296 16.40 5.18 4.88
C HIS A 296 14.94 4.92 4.51
N MET A 297 14.49 5.51 3.41
CA MET A 297 13.19 5.25 2.79
C MET A 297 13.37 4.85 1.33
N ASP A 298 12.90 3.66 0.99
CA ASP A 298 12.85 3.21 -0.40
C ASP A 298 11.52 3.68 -1.02
N ALA A 299 11.59 4.52 -2.05
CA ALA A 299 10.44 5.11 -2.72
C ALA A 299 9.61 4.08 -3.51
N GLU A 300 10.26 3.03 -4.01
CA GLU A 300 9.64 2.00 -4.85
C GLU A 300 9.16 0.79 -4.04
N ASN A 301 9.78 0.52 -2.88
CA ASN A 301 9.35 -0.53 -1.94
C ASN A 301 8.37 -0.03 -0.85
N SER A 302 7.93 1.24 -0.92
CA SER A 302 7.00 1.85 0.05
C SER A 302 5.69 2.29 -0.60
N PHE A 303 4.61 1.57 -0.28
CA PHE A 303 3.26 1.93 -0.72
C PHE A 303 2.82 3.32 -0.24
N ILE A 304 3.19 3.71 0.99
CA ILE A 304 2.79 5.02 1.53
C ILE A 304 3.60 6.15 0.90
N MET A 305 4.90 5.94 0.62
CA MET A 305 5.70 6.93 -0.10
C MET A 305 5.13 7.17 -1.50
N SER A 306 4.77 6.12 -2.24
CA SER A 306 4.20 6.28 -3.58
C SER A 306 2.87 7.03 -3.60
N GLU A 307 2.05 6.86 -2.56
CA GLU A 307 0.69 7.42 -2.50
C GLU A 307 0.63 8.78 -1.79
N SER A 308 1.60 9.11 -0.92
CA SER A 308 1.49 10.25 -0.01
C SER A 308 2.82 10.93 0.34
N ASP A 309 3.93 10.48 -0.24
CA ASP A 309 5.29 11.02 -0.02
C ASP A 309 5.69 11.04 1.48
N ILE A 310 6.78 11.73 1.81
CA ILE A 310 7.33 11.82 3.17
C ILE A 310 6.33 12.37 4.19
N GLU A 311 5.50 13.35 3.81
CA GLU A 311 4.46 13.93 4.68
C GLU A 311 3.46 12.87 5.15
N GLY A 312 3.05 11.98 4.25
CA GLY A 312 2.17 10.86 4.60
C GLY A 312 2.84 9.86 5.52
N VAL A 313 4.11 9.53 5.27
CA VAL A 313 4.87 8.60 6.14
C VAL A 313 5.02 9.18 7.55
N ILE A 314 5.36 10.46 7.69
CA ILE A 314 5.49 11.14 8.98
C ILE A 314 4.16 11.13 9.74
N GLU A 315 3.06 11.50 9.06
CA GLU A 315 1.71 11.51 9.65
C GLU A 315 1.36 10.12 10.22
N LEU A 316 1.61 9.06 9.45
CA LEU A 316 1.33 7.71 9.91
C LEU A 316 2.32 7.24 11.00
N ALA A 317 3.60 7.61 10.95
CA ALA A 317 4.59 7.18 11.93
C ALA A 317 4.25 7.72 13.32
N ARG A 318 3.83 8.99 13.39
CA ARG A 318 3.32 9.64 14.61
C ARG A 318 2.10 8.91 15.14
N LEU A 319 1.07 8.72 14.31
CA LEU A 319 -0.18 8.08 14.74
C LEU A 319 0.00 6.62 15.16
N THR A 320 0.73 5.85 14.36
CA THR A 320 0.92 4.41 14.58
C THR A 320 1.98 4.10 15.64
N GLN A 321 2.81 5.09 15.99
CA GLN A 321 3.93 4.93 16.94
C GLN A 321 4.85 3.78 16.54
N LEU A 322 5.17 3.75 15.24
CA LEU A 322 6.16 2.83 14.67
C LEU A 322 7.43 3.61 14.36
N PRO A 323 8.63 3.02 14.57
CA PRO A 323 9.88 3.64 14.11
C PRO A 323 9.78 4.04 12.64
N MET A 324 10.25 5.24 12.28
CA MET A 324 10.01 5.85 10.98
C MET A 324 10.39 4.96 9.79
N GLN A 325 11.58 4.35 9.85
CA GLN A 325 12.09 3.44 8.81
C GLN A 325 11.24 2.16 8.65
N LYS A 326 10.61 1.72 9.74
CA LYS A 326 9.67 0.59 9.73
C LYS A 326 8.31 1.02 9.18
N GLN A 327 7.83 2.21 9.57
CA GLN A 327 6.55 2.74 9.11
C GLN A 327 6.54 2.94 7.59
N SER A 328 7.61 3.48 7.02
CA SER A 328 7.70 3.70 5.57
C SER A 328 7.40 2.41 4.78
N ARG A 329 7.80 1.24 5.31
CA ARG A 329 7.58 -0.05 4.65
C ARG A 329 6.38 -0.81 5.24
N ALA A 330 5.79 -0.37 6.34
CA ALA A 330 4.76 -1.12 7.03
C ALA A 330 3.53 -1.31 6.12
N ALA A 331 2.95 -2.52 6.15
CA ALA A 331 1.60 -2.66 5.60
C ALA A 331 0.65 -1.83 6.47
N ILE A 332 -0.39 -1.26 5.87
CA ILE A 332 -1.35 -0.41 6.59
C ILE A 332 -1.95 -1.14 7.81
N GLY A 333 -2.28 -2.42 7.67
CA GLY A 333 -2.76 -3.26 8.79
C GLY A 333 -1.75 -3.39 9.94
N THR A 334 -0.45 -3.34 9.67
CA THR A 334 0.58 -3.29 10.73
C THR A 334 0.55 -1.96 11.49
N GLY A 335 0.30 -0.85 10.79
CA GLY A 335 0.08 0.46 11.41
C GLY A 335 -1.14 0.46 12.33
N LEU A 336 -2.28 -0.02 11.84
CA LEU A 336 -3.51 -0.17 12.63
C LEU A 336 -3.32 -1.05 13.87
N ALA A 337 -2.67 -2.20 13.69
CA ALA A 337 -2.33 -3.10 14.80
C ALA A 337 -1.43 -2.40 15.83
N SER A 338 -0.49 -1.57 15.38
CA SER A 338 0.39 -0.81 16.26
C SER A 338 -0.37 0.21 17.11
N MET A 339 -1.37 0.90 16.54
CA MET A 339 -2.23 1.81 17.29
C MET A 339 -3.02 1.07 18.38
N GLN A 340 -3.59 -0.08 18.04
CA GLN A 340 -4.32 -0.93 18.98
C GLN A 340 -3.39 -1.48 20.07
N MET A 341 -2.19 -1.94 19.71
CA MET A 341 -1.20 -2.39 20.70
C MET A 341 -0.73 -1.26 21.61
N SER A 342 -0.50 -0.06 21.09
CA SER A 342 -0.15 1.11 21.92
C SER A 342 -1.26 1.43 22.91
N TYR A 343 -2.52 1.47 22.45
CA TYR A 343 -3.68 1.66 23.32
C TYR A 343 -3.75 0.57 24.40
N ALA A 344 -3.63 -0.71 24.03
CA ALA A 344 -3.67 -1.82 24.97
C ALA A 344 -2.53 -1.72 26.01
N TYR A 345 -1.31 -1.40 25.56
CA TYR A 345 -0.15 -1.25 26.44
C TYR A 345 -0.38 -0.14 27.48
N ARG A 346 -0.86 1.02 27.05
CA ARG A 346 -1.15 2.19 27.91
C ARG A 346 -2.28 1.95 28.91
N ASN A 347 -3.25 1.11 28.55
CA ASN A 347 -4.40 0.79 29.40
C ASN A 347 -4.22 -0.52 30.18
N ASN A 348 -2.97 -0.97 30.36
CA ASN A 348 -2.64 -2.16 31.14
C ASN A 348 -3.29 -3.47 30.63
N ILE A 349 -3.62 -3.54 29.33
CA ILE A 349 -4.28 -4.67 28.68
C ILE A 349 -3.23 -5.66 28.15
N LEU A 350 -3.47 -6.95 28.35
CA LEU A 350 -2.67 -8.04 27.80
C LEU A 350 -2.76 -8.08 26.26
N ILE A 351 -1.61 -8.08 25.58
CA ILE A 351 -1.54 -8.13 24.11
C ILE A 351 -1.15 -9.56 23.69
N PRO A 352 -2.05 -10.37 23.12
CA PRO A 352 -1.70 -11.73 22.73
C PRO A 352 -0.67 -11.73 21.59
N ALA A 353 0.25 -12.69 21.62
CA ALA A 353 1.24 -12.86 20.55
C ALA A 353 0.58 -13.29 19.22
N GLU A 354 -0.43 -14.15 19.30
CA GLU A 354 -1.17 -14.69 18.16
C GLU A 354 -2.67 -14.54 18.40
N LYS A 355 -3.45 -14.43 17.32
CA LYS A 355 -4.92 -14.49 17.42
C LYS A 355 -5.30 -15.90 17.90
N LYS A 356 -6.09 -15.98 18.98
CA LYS A 356 -6.60 -17.25 19.51
C LYS A 356 -8.12 -17.35 19.51
N GLU A 357 -8.83 -16.21 19.54
CA GLU A 357 -10.28 -16.22 19.43
C GLU A 357 -10.69 -16.58 18.01
N GLY A 358 -11.20 -17.80 17.87
CA GLY A 358 -11.86 -18.25 16.66
C GLY A 358 -13.19 -17.53 16.46
N GLU A 359 -13.83 -17.86 15.35
CA GLU A 359 -15.25 -17.59 15.18
C GLU A 359 -16.05 -18.47 16.15
N ASP A 360 -17.14 -17.94 16.70
CA ASP A 360 -18.10 -18.72 17.47
C ASP A 360 -18.77 -19.76 16.57
N PHE A 361 -19.26 -20.84 17.16
CA PHE A 361 -20.04 -21.82 16.40
C PHE A 361 -21.32 -21.17 15.87
N LYS A 362 -21.54 -21.32 14.56
CA LYS A 362 -22.74 -20.87 13.86
C LYS A 362 -23.54 -22.05 13.32
N THR A 363 -24.86 -21.88 13.30
CA THR A 363 -25.75 -22.76 12.52
C THR A 363 -25.57 -22.53 11.02
N ALA A 364 -26.04 -23.46 10.19
CA ALA A 364 -25.98 -23.32 8.73
C ALA A 364 -26.75 -22.08 8.24
N ASP A 365 -27.90 -21.79 8.85
CA ASP A 365 -28.73 -20.63 8.50
C ASP A 365 -28.05 -19.31 8.87
N GLU A 366 -27.44 -19.24 10.06
CA GLU A 366 -26.66 -18.06 10.48
C GLU A 366 -25.47 -17.82 9.54
N LEU A 367 -24.77 -18.87 9.11
CA LEU A 367 -23.64 -18.74 8.19
C LEU A 367 -24.08 -18.20 6.82
N LEU A 368 -25.24 -18.62 6.30
CA LEU A 368 -25.80 -18.07 5.06
C LEU A 368 -26.26 -16.60 5.18
N LEU A 369 -26.65 -16.18 6.37
CA LEU A 369 -27.00 -14.79 6.68
C LEU A 369 -25.75 -13.93 6.90
N SER A 370 -24.76 -14.44 7.60
CA SER A 370 -23.58 -13.70 8.04
C SER A 370 -22.50 -13.56 6.97
N ASP A 371 -22.38 -14.53 6.05
CA ASP A 371 -21.43 -14.51 4.90
C ASP A 371 -21.89 -13.57 3.75
N ARG A 372 -22.73 -12.59 4.07
CA ARG A 372 -23.19 -11.56 3.13
C ARG A 372 -22.26 -10.35 3.18
N GLY A 373 -21.76 -9.96 2.02
CA GLY A 373 -21.00 -8.71 1.84
C GLY A 373 -21.88 -7.46 1.85
N GLY A 374 -21.32 -6.37 1.31
CA GLY A 374 -22.06 -5.13 1.07
C GLY A 374 -23.16 -5.31 0.02
N LEU A 375 -24.19 -4.48 0.12
CA LEU A 375 -25.35 -4.52 -0.77
C LEU A 375 -25.01 -3.95 -2.15
N ILE A 376 -25.55 -4.57 -3.20
CA ILE A 376 -25.44 -4.11 -4.58
C ILE A 376 -26.83 -4.20 -5.21
N PHE A 377 -27.33 -3.08 -5.69
CA PHE A 377 -28.49 -3.04 -6.59
C PHE A 377 -27.98 -3.13 -8.03
N MET A 378 -28.74 -3.70 -8.95
CA MET A 378 -28.31 -3.79 -10.34
C MET A 378 -28.82 -2.55 -11.09
N PRO A 379 -27.99 -1.85 -11.88
CA PRO A 379 -28.45 -0.71 -12.66
C PRO A 379 -29.19 -1.17 -13.91
N GLU A 380 -30.01 -0.31 -14.48
CA GLU A 380 -30.47 -0.51 -15.86
C GLU A 380 -29.29 -0.38 -16.85
N LEU A 381 -29.25 -1.25 -17.85
CA LEU A 381 -28.19 -1.26 -18.86
C LEU A 381 -28.21 -0.02 -19.74
N GLY A 382 -27.03 0.46 -20.10
CA GLY A 382 -26.85 1.53 -21.08
C GLY A 382 -26.55 2.89 -20.48
N TYR A 383 -26.82 3.94 -21.26
CA TYR A 383 -26.56 5.31 -20.87
C TYR A 383 -27.75 5.92 -20.12
N HIS A 384 -27.44 6.72 -19.10
CA HIS A 384 -28.39 7.46 -18.27
C HIS A 384 -27.97 8.92 -18.15
N GLU A 385 -28.93 9.84 -18.16
CA GLU A 385 -28.71 11.29 -17.96
C GLU A 385 -29.24 11.74 -16.60
N ASN A 386 -28.68 12.85 -16.11
CA ASN A 386 -29.15 13.57 -14.92
C ASN A 386 -29.21 12.67 -13.69
N VAL A 387 -28.17 11.85 -13.52
CA VAL A 387 -28.01 10.93 -12.38
C VAL A 387 -27.03 11.59 -11.41
N ALA A 388 -27.43 11.77 -10.16
CA ALA A 388 -26.53 12.22 -9.10
C ALA A 388 -25.91 11.03 -8.39
N GLU A 389 -24.65 11.17 -7.98
CA GLU A 389 -23.97 10.20 -7.13
C GLU A 389 -23.77 10.77 -5.73
N LEU A 390 -24.30 10.06 -4.74
CA LEU A 390 -24.06 10.32 -3.33
C LEU A 390 -23.16 9.20 -2.77
N ASP A 391 -22.09 9.57 -2.06
CA ASP A 391 -21.10 8.65 -1.50
C ASP A 391 -20.97 8.83 0.02
N PHE A 392 -21.02 7.73 0.77
CA PHE A 392 -20.82 7.76 2.22
C PHE A 392 -19.35 7.97 2.56
N VAL A 393 -19.08 9.05 3.30
CA VAL A 393 -17.72 9.43 3.67
C VAL A 393 -17.15 8.43 4.67
N SER A 394 -16.26 7.55 4.19
CA SER A 394 -15.59 6.56 5.05
C SER A 394 -16.60 5.70 5.83
N MET A 395 -17.59 5.15 5.12
CA MET A 395 -18.75 4.46 5.70
C MET A 395 -18.36 3.42 6.75
N TYR A 396 -17.57 2.40 6.39
CA TYR A 396 -17.23 1.30 7.29
C TYR A 396 -16.53 1.73 8.59
N PRO A 397 -15.43 2.53 8.56
CA PRO A 397 -14.84 3.01 9.81
C PRO A 397 -15.79 3.89 10.64
N SER A 398 -16.66 4.66 10.01
CA SER A 398 -17.67 5.47 10.72
C SER A 398 -18.69 4.58 11.42
N LEU A 399 -19.19 3.53 10.75
CA LEU A 399 -20.09 2.55 11.34
C LEU A 399 -19.43 1.81 12.52
N MET A 400 -18.14 1.46 12.41
CA MET A 400 -17.39 0.87 13.53
C MET A 400 -17.34 1.81 14.74
N GLU A 401 -17.10 3.11 14.49
CA GLU A 401 -17.02 4.15 15.52
C GLU A 401 -18.37 4.41 16.21
N ILE A 402 -19.43 4.60 15.41
CA ILE A 402 -20.79 4.92 15.86
C ILE A 402 -21.42 3.75 16.62
N HIS A 403 -21.34 2.54 16.06
CA HIS A 403 -21.97 1.35 16.64
C HIS A 403 -21.06 0.59 17.60
N ASN A 404 -19.90 1.15 17.99
CA ASN A 404 -18.96 0.54 18.93
C ASN A 404 -18.53 -0.88 18.53
N ILE A 405 -18.28 -1.13 17.25
CA ILE A 405 -17.96 -2.47 16.72
C ILE A 405 -16.48 -2.79 16.94
N SER A 406 -16.22 -3.80 17.77
CA SER A 406 -14.88 -4.24 18.17
C SER A 406 -14.91 -5.72 18.58
N PRO A 407 -13.80 -6.47 18.47
CA PRO A 407 -13.77 -7.90 18.83
C PRO A 407 -14.34 -8.24 20.20
N GLU A 408 -14.07 -7.38 21.18
CA GLU A 408 -14.43 -7.54 22.58
C GLU A 408 -15.78 -6.92 22.95
N THR A 409 -16.36 -6.11 22.06
CA THR A 409 -17.69 -5.51 22.27
C THR A 409 -18.79 -6.33 21.60
N ILE A 410 -18.48 -7.02 20.49
CA ILE A 410 -19.39 -7.95 19.82
C ILE A 410 -19.53 -9.24 20.63
N ASN A 411 -20.77 -9.70 20.78
CA ASN A 411 -21.13 -10.91 21.53
C ASN A 411 -20.53 -10.92 22.95
N CYS A 412 -20.52 -9.74 23.59
CA CYS A 412 -19.98 -9.61 24.94
C CYS A 412 -20.88 -10.33 25.95
N ARG A 413 -20.28 -10.87 27.02
CA ARG A 413 -21.00 -11.64 28.06
C ARG A 413 -21.97 -10.80 28.90
N CYS A 414 -21.88 -9.47 28.83
CA CYS A 414 -22.53 -8.56 29.77
C CYS A 414 -23.82 -7.91 29.24
N CYS A 415 -24.11 -8.02 27.94
CA CYS A 415 -25.24 -7.37 27.27
C CYS A 415 -26.03 -8.39 26.42
N HIS A 416 -27.35 -8.23 26.35
CA HIS A 416 -28.27 -9.08 25.58
C HIS A 416 -29.25 -8.19 24.81
N ASN A 417 -28.76 -7.45 23.81
CA ASN A 417 -29.50 -6.38 23.14
C ASN A 417 -29.69 -6.56 21.63
N ASN A 418 -29.15 -7.63 21.04
CA ASN A 418 -29.33 -8.02 19.64
C ASN A 418 -29.25 -6.85 18.63
N LYS A 419 -28.31 -5.93 18.84
CA LYS A 419 -28.24 -4.66 18.11
C LYS A 419 -27.80 -4.79 16.65
N VAL A 420 -27.15 -5.88 16.27
CA VAL A 420 -26.68 -6.06 14.88
C VAL A 420 -27.87 -6.48 14.00
N PRO A 421 -28.20 -5.71 12.94
CA PRO A 421 -29.31 -6.02 12.04
C PRO A 421 -29.15 -7.41 11.42
N GLU A 422 -30.26 -8.12 11.20
CA GLU A 422 -30.36 -9.47 10.61
C GLU A 422 -29.68 -10.61 11.41
N LEU A 423 -28.56 -10.35 12.07
CA LEU A 423 -27.70 -11.36 12.71
C LEU A 423 -27.98 -11.51 14.21
N GLY A 424 -28.60 -10.52 14.84
CA GLY A 424 -28.96 -10.58 16.26
C GLY A 424 -27.76 -10.60 17.22
N TYR A 425 -26.54 -10.31 16.75
CA TYR A 425 -25.37 -10.20 17.63
C TYR A 425 -25.53 -9.06 18.63
N THR A 426 -24.91 -9.22 19.80
CA THR A 426 -24.95 -8.20 20.86
C THR A 426 -23.80 -7.21 20.71
N ILE A 427 -24.03 -5.97 21.14
CA ILE A 427 -23.00 -4.93 21.20
C ILE A 427 -22.89 -4.43 22.62
N CYS A 428 -21.69 -4.38 23.16
CA CYS A 428 -21.44 -3.89 24.51
C CYS A 428 -21.79 -2.40 24.66
N GLU A 429 -22.57 -2.09 25.68
CA GLU A 429 -22.94 -0.71 26.07
C GLU A 429 -22.18 -0.21 27.31
N LYS A 430 -21.46 -1.11 28.00
CA LYS A 430 -20.74 -0.80 29.25
C LYS A 430 -19.31 -0.30 29.02
N ARG A 431 -18.71 -0.61 27.87
CA ARG A 431 -17.35 -0.20 27.53
C ARG A 431 -17.23 0.17 26.05
N ARG A 432 -16.31 1.10 25.78
CA ARG A 432 -15.87 1.48 24.43
C ARG A 432 -14.83 0.47 23.93
N GLY A 433 -14.96 0.01 22.69
CA GLY A 433 -14.03 -0.95 22.11
C GLY A 433 -12.70 -0.34 21.66
N ILE A 434 -11.67 -1.17 21.52
CA ILE A 434 -10.33 -0.79 21.06
C ILE A 434 -10.31 -0.31 19.62
N VAL A 435 -11.11 -0.95 18.75
CA VAL A 435 -11.25 -0.55 17.33
C VAL A 435 -11.84 0.85 17.20
N PRO A 436 -13.06 1.15 17.71
CA PRO A 436 -13.64 2.48 17.60
C PRO A 436 -12.79 3.56 18.29
N THR A 437 -12.12 3.22 19.40
CA THR A 437 -11.23 4.16 20.12
C THR A 437 -10.01 4.55 19.29
N THR A 438 -9.39 3.59 18.59
CA THR A 438 -8.21 3.84 17.76
C THR A 438 -8.53 4.43 16.39
N LEU A 439 -9.73 4.20 15.86
CA LEU A 439 -10.18 4.78 14.60
C LEU A 439 -10.63 6.24 14.71
N LYS A 440 -11.19 6.65 15.86
CA LYS A 440 -11.72 8.00 16.05
C LYS A 440 -10.71 9.12 15.71
N PRO A 441 -9.45 9.10 16.21
CA PRO A 441 -8.46 10.11 15.84
C PRO A 441 -8.18 10.15 14.32
N ILE A 442 -8.21 9.00 13.64
CA ILE A 442 -7.95 8.94 12.19
C ILE A 442 -9.08 9.63 11.42
N LEU A 443 -10.33 9.38 11.80
CA LEU A 443 -11.52 10.01 11.21
C LEU A 443 -11.50 11.53 11.42
N GLU A 444 -11.27 11.98 12.65
CA GLU A 444 -11.23 13.41 13.01
C GLU A 444 -10.11 14.16 12.29
N LYS A 445 -8.88 13.60 12.29
CA LYS A 445 -7.74 14.20 11.59
C LYS A 445 -7.95 14.26 10.08
N ARG A 446 -8.52 13.21 9.48
CA ARG A 446 -8.81 13.21 8.04
C ARG A 446 -9.85 14.27 7.68
N ALA A 447 -10.90 14.41 8.48
CA ALA A 447 -11.90 15.46 8.28
C ALA A 447 -11.26 16.86 8.39
N TYR A 448 -10.41 17.07 9.40
CA TYR A 448 -9.66 18.31 9.58
C TYR A 448 -8.77 18.63 8.36
N TYR A 449 -7.96 17.69 7.89
CA TYR A 449 -7.08 17.91 6.73
C TYR A 449 -7.84 18.13 5.43
N LYS A 450 -8.98 17.46 5.22
CA LYS A 450 -9.86 17.76 4.08
C LYS A 450 -10.37 19.20 4.12
N ALA A 451 -10.81 19.68 5.28
CA ALA A 451 -11.25 21.07 5.43
C ALA A 451 -10.11 22.06 5.19
N ARG A 452 -8.92 21.80 5.75
CA ARG A 452 -7.74 22.64 5.56
C ARG A 452 -7.23 22.66 4.13
N LYS A 453 -7.28 21.53 3.41
CA LYS A 453 -6.97 21.47 1.98
C LYS A 453 -7.88 22.41 1.18
N LYS A 454 -9.18 22.40 1.44
CA LYS A 454 -10.15 23.30 0.77
C LYS A 454 -9.90 24.77 1.08
N ALA A 455 -9.44 25.08 2.29
CA ALA A 455 -9.14 26.44 2.73
C ALA A 455 -7.70 26.89 2.44
N ALA A 456 -6.86 26.06 1.82
CA ALA A 456 -5.46 26.36 1.58
C ALA A 456 -5.31 27.48 0.54
N THR A 457 -4.47 28.48 0.85
CA THR A 457 -4.21 29.61 -0.05
C THR A 457 -2.95 29.41 -0.89
N THR A 458 -2.04 28.52 -0.44
CA THR A 458 -0.78 28.21 -1.12
C THR A 458 -0.76 26.78 -1.65
N LEU A 459 -0.01 26.56 -2.74
CA LEU A 459 0.17 25.22 -3.31
C LEU A 459 0.86 24.26 -2.33
N ALA A 460 1.84 24.76 -1.55
CA ALA A 460 2.56 23.97 -0.56
C ALA A 460 1.63 23.47 0.56
N GLU A 461 0.76 24.33 1.09
CA GLU A 461 -0.23 23.91 2.09
C GLU A 461 -1.24 22.93 1.50
N HIS A 462 -1.73 23.20 0.30
CA HIS A 462 -2.66 22.29 -0.38
C HIS A 462 -2.05 20.89 -0.56
N GLN A 463 -0.79 20.81 -1.04
CA GLN A 463 -0.07 19.54 -1.20
C GLN A 463 0.19 18.85 0.14
N LYS A 464 0.57 19.59 1.18
CA LYS A 464 0.79 19.06 2.54
C LYS A 464 -0.47 18.39 3.07
N TYR A 465 -1.61 19.09 3.05
CA TYR A 465 -2.87 18.54 3.56
C TYR A 465 -3.41 17.41 2.68
N GLU A 466 -3.19 17.49 1.36
CA GLU A 466 -3.55 16.41 0.44
C GLU A 466 -2.77 15.11 0.74
N ARG A 467 -1.46 15.20 0.93
CA ARG A 467 -0.59 14.07 1.28
C ARG A 467 -1.01 13.43 2.61
N ARG A 468 -1.23 14.26 3.65
CA ARG A 468 -1.65 13.77 4.97
C ARG A 468 -3.03 13.10 4.94
N GLN A 469 -4.04 13.74 4.31
CA GLN A 469 -5.37 13.14 4.24
C GLN A 469 -5.39 11.84 3.41
N ASN A 470 -4.56 11.75 2.35
CA ASN A 470 -4.44 10.54 1.54
C ASN A 470 -3.83 9.38 2.34
N ALA A 471 -2.83 9.62 3.17
CA ALA A 471 -2.27 8.61 4.04
C ALA A 471 -3.33 8.05 5.03
N LEU A 472 -4.13 8.93 5.65
CA LEU A 472 -5.22 8.54 6.55
C LEU A 472 -6.36 7.84 5.81
N LYS A 473 -6.68 8.23 4.57
CA LYS A 473 -7.65 7.55 3.71
C LYS A 473 -7.27 6.08 3.55
N TRP A 474 -6.01 5.79 3.24
CA TRP A 474 -5.53 4.42 3.07
C TRP A 474 -5.64 3.59 4.37
N MET A 475 -5.39 4.20 5.53
CA MET A 475 -5.66 3.55 6.83
C MET A 475 -7.13 3.16 7.00
N LEU A 476 -8.05 4.09 6.73
CA LEU A 476 -9.49 3.87 6.87
C LEU A 476 -10.03 2.84 5.87
N VAL A 477 -9.55 2.84 4.62
CA VAL A 477 -9.96 1.84 3.62
C VAL A 477 -9.54 0.42 4.03
N THR A 478 -8.44 0.28 4.77
CA THR A 478 -7.90 -1.03 5.15
C THR A 478 -8.49 -1.58 6.44
N CYS A 479 -9.07 -0.74 7.31
CA CYS A 479 -9.47 -1.17 8.66
C CYS A 479 -10.57 -2.24 8.64
N PHE A 480 -11.51 -2.14 7.71
CA PHE A 480 -12.59 -3.13 7.54
C PHE A 480 -12.07 -4.52 7.17
N GLY A 481 -11.21 -4.60 6.16
CA GLY A 481 -10.61 -5.86 5.78
C GLY A 481 -9.66 -6.41 6.85
N TYR A 482 -8.97 -5.53 7.59
CA TYR A 482 -8.12 -5.94 8.71
C TYR A 482 -8.93 -6.54 9.87
N LEU A 483 -10.14 -6.05 10.13
CA LEU A 483 -11.02 -6.58 11.18
C LEU A 483 -11.37 -8.07 10.96
N GLY A 484 -11.58 -8.48 9.70
CA GLY A 484 -11.83 -9.87 9.30
C GLY A 484 -10.56 -10.68 9.00
N TYR A 485 -9.36 -10.09 9.12
CA TYR A 485 -8.12 -10.76 8.75
C TYR A 485 -7.74 -11.84 9.78
N LYS A 486 -7.46 -13.06 9.29
CA LYS A 486 -7.16 -14.23 10.13
C LYS A 486 -6.03 -14.03 11.16
N ASN A 487 -5.04 -13.17 10.88
CA ASN A 487 -3.92 -12.94 11.79
C ASN A 487 -3.99 -11.56 12.48
N ALA A 488 -5.12 -10.85 12.40
CA ALA A 488 -5.31 -9.61 13.16
C ALA A 488 -5.45 -9.92 14.64
N ARG A 489 -4.60 -9.32 15.49
CA ARG A 489 -4.61 -9.56 16.95
C ARG A 489 -5.91 -9.12 17.60
N PHE A 490 -6.42 -7.99 17.13
CA PHE A 490 -7.70 -7.41 17.56
C PHE A 490 -8.69 -7.46 16.39
N GLY A 491 -8.80 -8.61 15.73
CA GLY A 491 -9.75 -8.87 14.65
C GLY A 491 -10.67 -10.04 14.98
N ARG A 492 -11.94 -9.94 14.57
CA ARG A 492 -12.99 -10.95 14.81
C ARG A 492 -13.96 -10.99 13.62
N ILE A 493 -14.34 -12.19 13.20
CA ILE A 493 -15.18 -12.36 12.00
C ILE A 493 -16.57 -11.78 12.23
N GLU A 494 -17.15 -12.01 13.40
CA GLU A 494 -18.45 -11.47 13.80
C GLU A 494 -18.47 -9.94 13.79
N ALA A 495 -17.35 -9.30 14.13
CA ALA A 495 -17.21 -7.85 14.03
C ALA A 495 -17.16 -7.38 12.57
N HIS A 496 -16.51 -8.13 11.68
CA HIS A 496 -16.53 -7.86 10.24
C HIS A 496 -17.93 -8.04 9.62
N GLU A 497 -18.62 -9.13 9.97
CA GLU A 497 -20.00 -9.40 9.57
C GLU A 497 -20.95 -8.29 10.06
N SER A 498 -20.78 -7.83 11.31
CA SER A 498 -21.58 -6.74 11.88
C SER A 498 -21.45 -5.44 11.07
N VAL A 499 -20.24 -5.10 10.61
CA VAL A 499 -20.04 -3.92 9.76
C VAL A 499 -20.79 -4.07 8.43
N ASN A 500 -20.79 -5.26 7.83
CA ASN A 500 -21.58 -5.51 6.62
C ASN A 500 -23.09 -5.43 6.89
N ALA A 501 -23.58 -5.94 8.02
CA ALA A 501 -24.99 -5.82 8.37
C ALA A 501 -25.43 -4.35 8.50
N PHE A 502 -24.67 -3.55 9.25
CA PHE A 502 -24.96 -2.11 9.39
C PHE A 502 -24.80 -1.35 8.07
N SER A 503 -23.91 -1.76 7.17
CA SER A 503 -23.76 -1.10 5.89
C SER A 503 -24.93 -1.36 4.94
N ARG A 504 -25.46 -2.60 4.95
CA ARG A 504 -26.69 -2.93 4.22
C ARG A 504 -27.85 -2.11 4.75
N GLU A 505 -28.01 -2.07 6.08
CA GLU A 505 -29.05 -1.26 6.74
C GLU A 505 -28.93 0.21 6.33
N ALA A 506 -27.74 0.80 6.44
CA ALA A 506 -27.50 2.20 6.06
C ALA A 506 -27.88 2.51 4.60
N LEU A 507 -27.54 1.61 3.67
CA LEU A 507 -27.84 1.79 2.25
C LEU A 507 -29.35 1.61 1.96
N LEU A 508 -30.01 0.66 2.64
CA LEU A 508 -31.45 0.46 2.55
C LEU A 508 -32.23 1.66 3.10
N THR A 509 -31.84 2.16 4.28
CA THR A 509 -32.42 3.37 4.87
C THR A 509 -32.21 4.58 3.95
N ALA A 510 -31.03 4.75 3.36
CA ALA A 510 -30.76 5.83 2.41
C ALA A 510 -31.67 5.75 1.17
N LYS A 511 -31.88 4.53 0.63
CA LYS A 511 -32.82 4.27 -0.47
C LYS A 511 -34.25 4.65 -0.09
N GLU A 512 -34.74 4.20 1.06
CA GLU A 512 -36.11 4.46 1.51
C GLU A 512 -36.37 5.96 1.70
N ILE A 513 -35.41 6.69 2.29
CA ILE A 513 -35.48 8.15 2.42
C ILE A 513 -35.49 8.82 1.05
N ALA A 514 -34.66 8.36 0.10
CA ALA A 514 -34.61 8.90 -1.25
C ALA A 514 -35.95 8.70 -1.98
N GLU A 515 -36.50 7.48 -1.96
CA GLU A 515 -37.79 7.15 -2.60
C GLU A 515 -38.96 7.92 -1.96
N ALA A 516 -38.95 8.11 -0.63
CA ALA A 516 -39.95 8.94 0.06
C ALA A 516 -39.88 10.44 -0.32
N ASN A 517 -38.78 10.89 -0.92
CA ASN A 517 -38.60 12.25 -1.45
C ASN A 517 -38.70 12.29 -2.99
N ASP A 518 -39.33 11.28 -3.62
CA ASP A 518 -39.54 11.14 -5.06
C ASP A 518 -38.25 11.00 -5.89
N PHE A 519 -37.14 10.57 -5.28
CA PHE A 519 -35.95 10.19 -6.02
C PHE A 519 -36.06 8.73 -6.46
N HIS A 520 -35.75 8.49 -7.73
CA HIS A 520 -35.65 7.16 -8.29
C HIS A 520 -34.23 6.60 -8.08
N LEU A 521 -34.13 5.39 -7.54
CA LEU A 521 -32.88 4.65 -7.42
C LEU A 521 -32.48 4.09 -8.79
N VAL A 522 -31.36 4.57 -9.32
CA VAL A 522 -30.76 4.05 -10.56
C VAL A 522 -29.80 2.90 -10.28
N HIS A 523 -28.96 3.07 -9.26
CA HIS A 523 -27.94 2.09 -8.88
C HIS A 523 -27.51 2.28 -7.43
N ALA A 524 -26.97 1.25 -6.81
CA ALA A 524 -26.29 1.35 -5.53
C ALA A 524 -25.23 0.27 -5.39
N ILE A 525 -24.04 0.65 -4.92
CA ILE A 525 -22.92 -0.26 -4.70
C ILE A 525 -22.29 0.11 -3.37
N ILE A 526 -22.43 -0.75 -2.36
CA ILE A 526 -21.74 -0.66 -1.07
C ILE A 526 -22.00 0.68 -0.36
N ASP A 527 -21.14 1.67 -0.56
CA ASP A 527 -21.15 3.00 0.05
C ASP A 527 -21.68 4.10 -0.89
N CYS A 528 -21.97 3.79 -2.15
CA CYS A 528 -22.43 4.74 -3.14
C CYS A 528 -23.87 4.46 -3.59
N ILE A 529 -24.64 5.52 -3.80
CA ILE A 529 -26.01 5.47 -4.35
C ILE A 529 -26.14 6.47 -5.51
N TRP A 530 -26.73 6.00 -6.61
CA TRP A 530 -27.04 6.80 -7.79
C TRP A 530 -28.53 7.04 -7.86
N LEU A 531 -28.91 8.32 -7.82
CA LEU A 531 -30.28 8.75 -7.73
C LEU A 531 -30.62 9.67 -8.89
N LYS A 532 -31.90 9.65 -9.28
CA LYS A 532 -32.41 10.53 -10.33
C LYS A 532 -33.77 11.09 -9.91
N LYS A 533 -33.94 12.39 -10.08
CA LYS A 533 -35.22 13.07 -9.92
C LYS A 533 -35.37 14.13 -11.02
N PRO A 534 -36.51 14.17 -11.74
CA PRO A 534 -36.76 15.20 -12.73
C PRO A 534 -36.60 16.60 -12.12
N ASP A 535 -35.93 17.49 -12.85
CA ASP A 535 -35.69 18.89 -12.48
C ASP A 535 -35.01 19.12 -11.12
N ALA A 536 -34.39 18.09 -10.54
CA ALA A 536 -33.68 18.21 -9.27
C ALA A 536 -32.39 19.01 -9.42
N THR A 537 -32.19 19.93 -8.50
CA THR A 537 -31.00 20.77 -8.40
C THR A 537 -29.97 20.16 -7.44
N HIS A 538 -28.76 20.72 -7.42
CA HIS A 538 -27.75 20.34 -6.44
C HIS A 538 -28.24 20.51 -4.99
N GLU A 539 -29.02 21.57 -4.73
CA GLU A 539 -29.57 21.85 -3.39
C GLU A 539 -30.54 20.75 -2.93
N ASP A 540 -31.31 20.16 -3.84
CA ASP A 540 -32.22 19.05 -3.53
C ASP A 540 -31.44 17.80 -3.07
N TYR A 541 -30.33 17.48 -3.75
CA TYR A 541 -29.46 16.36 -3.37
C TYR A 541 -28.69 16.64 -2.07
N GLU A 542 -28.28 17.88 -1.82
CA GLU A 542 -27.66 18.26 -0.54
C GLU A 542 -28.64 18.19 0.63
N LYS A 543 -29.91 18.58 0.41
CA LYS A 543 -30.98 18.44 1.40
C LYS A 543 -31.25 16.96 1.71
N LEU A 544 -31.32 16.12 0.68
CA LEU A 544 -31.45 14.67 0.85
C LEU A 544 -30.26 14.09 1.64
N SER A 545 -29.04 14.51 1.31
CA SER A 545 -27.82 14.07 2.00
C SER A 545 -27.86 14.40 3.50
N LYS A 546 -28.39 15.58 3.88
CA LYS A 546 -28.58 15.95 5.29
C LYS A 546 -29.59 15.06 5.99
N GLN A 547 -30.75 14.79 5.37
CA GLN A 547 -31.77 13.90 5.92
C GLN A 547 -31.23 12.47 6.13
N ILE A 548 -30.53 11.92 5.13
CA ILE A 548 -29.91 10.58 5.25
C ILE A 548 -28.91 10.56 6.40
N LYS A 549 -28.05 11.59 6.52
CA LYS A 549 -27.09 11.69 7.62
C LYS A 549 -27.76 11.73 8.99
N GLU A 550 -28.86 12.47 9.15
CA GLU A 550 -29.57 12.59 10.42
C GLU A 550 -30.09 11.25 10.93
N VAL A 551 -30.53 10.38 10.02
CA VAL A 551 -31.07 9.04 10.36
C VAL A 551 -29.96 7.99 10.49
N VAL A 552 -29.06 7.92 9.50
CA VAL A 552 -28.01 6.89 9.43
C VAL A 552 -26.83 7.20 10.36
N GLY A 553 -26.60 8.46 10.68
CA GLY A 553 -25.47 8.92 11.50
C GLY A 553 -24.14 9.05 10.76
N VAL A 554 -24.05 8.58 9.51
CA VAL A 554 -22.85 8.67 8.66
C VAL A 554 -23.02 9.81 7.65
N ASN A 555 -21.97 10.62 7.46
CA ASN A 555 -21.97 11.66 6.44
C ASN A 555 -22.06 11.02 5.04
N ILE A 556 -23.02 11.45 4.24
CA ILE A 556 -23.10 11.19 2.81
C ILE A 556 -22.95 12.52 2.05
N SER A 557 -22.20 12.52 0.96
CA SER A 557 -21.94 13.74 0.17
C SER A 557 -22.26 13.54 -1.30
N LEU A 558 -22.78 14.60 -1.93
CA LEU A 558 -22.88 14.70 -3.38
C LEU A 558 -21.50 14.79 -3.99
N GLU A 559 -21.14 13.77 -4.77
CA GLU A 559 -19.91 13.75 -5.55
C GLU A 559 -20.08 14.58 -6.84
N GLY A 560 -21.25 14.49 -7.47
CA GLY A 560 -21.60 15.29 -8.65
C GLY A 560 -22.84 14.76 -9.37
N ILE A 561 -23.31 15.52 -10.37
CA ILE A 561 -24.42 15.12 -11.25
C ILE A 561 -23.85 14.80 -12.63
N TYR A 562 -24.14 13.60 -13.14
CA TYR A 562 -23.69 13.14 -14.44
C TYR A 562 -24.52 13.80 -15.56
N ASN A 563 -23.83 14.43 -16.52
CA ASN A 563 -24.40 14.71 -17.84
C ASN A 563 -24.85 13.39 -18.48
N TRP A 564 -23.97 12.40 -18.43
CA TRP A 564 -24.27 11.02 -18.79
C TRP A 564 -23.40 10.05 -17.99
N ILE A 565 -23.95 8.86 -17.71
CA ILE A 565 -23.25 7.72 -17.13
C ILE A 565 -23.65 6.44 -17.87
N LEU A 566 -22.67 5.61 -18.17
CA LEU A 566 -22.84 4.31 -18.82
C LEU A 566 -22.67 3.19 -17.80
N PHE A 567 -23.68 2.31 -17.72
CA PHE A 567 -23.60 1.00 -17.08
C PHE A 567 -23.52 -0.10 -18.15
N PRO A 568 -22.32 -0.62 -18.47
CA PRO A 568 -22.14 -1.61 -19.52
C PRO A 568 -22.62 -3.01 -19.10
N SER A 569 -22.88 -3.84 -20.10
CA SER A 569 -23.24 -5.25 -19.90
C SER A 569 -22.10 -6.09 -19.32
N SER A 570 -22.46 -7.23 -18.74
CA SER A 570 -21.53 -8.25 -18.31
C SER A 570 -20.90 -8.96 -19.51
N LYS A 571 -19.65 -9.40 -19.34
CA LYS A 571 -18.93 -10.19 -20.36
C LYS A 571 -19.42 -11.63 -20.44
N ILE A 572 -20.12 -12.10 -19.40
CA ILE A 572 -20.63 -13.48 -19.31
C ILE A 572 -22.06 -13.53 -19.84
N ASP A 573 -22.86 -12.52 -19.52
CA ASP A 573 -24.25 -12.42 -19.94
C ASP A 573 -24.55 -10.98 -20.41
N PRO A 574 -24.76 -10.77 -21.72
CA PRO A 574 -25.10 -9.46 -22.27
C PRO A 574 -26.39 -8.84 -21.70
N GLY A 575 -27.30 -9.66 -21.15
CA GLY A 575 -28.56 -9.22 -20.55
C GLY A 575 -28.45 -8.78 -19.09
N ILE A 576 -27.28 -8.96 -18.45
CA ILE A 576 -27.05 -8.61 -17.05
C ILE A 576 -26.01 -7.49 -16.95
N PRO A 577 -26.25 -6.42 -16.17
CA PRO A 577 -25.26 -5.38 -15.95
C PRO A 577 -24.01 -5.89 -15.26
N ALA A 578 -22.86 -5.32 -15.61
CA ALA A 578 -21.68 -5.46 -14.77
C ALA A 578 -21.77 -4.45 -13.62
N ALA A 579 -22.34 -4.84 -12.49
CA ALA A 579 -22.66 -3.95 -11.37
C ALA A 579 -21.51 -3.04 -10.89
N GLN A 580 -20.25 -3.48 -11.05
CA GLN A 580 -19.05 -2.75 -10.65
C GLN A 580 -18.33 -2.02 -11.79
N LYS A 581 -18.93 -1.96 -12.98
CA LYS A 581 -18.39 -1.23 -14.13
C LYS A 581 -19.29 -0.05 -14.43
N TYR A 582 -18.68 1.11 -14.60
CA TYR A 582 -19.36 2.30 -15.08
C TYR A 582 -18.36 3.33 -15.58
N VAL A 583 -18.83 4.24 -16.44
CA VAL A 583 -18.08 5.42 -16.84
C VAL A 583 -19.05 6.56 -17.12
N GLY A 584 -18.76 7.75 -16.61
CA GLY A 584 -19.62 8.90 -16.80
C GLY A 584 -18.87 10.21 -16.65
N TRP A 585 -19.47 11.26 -17.20
CA TRP A 585 -18.96 12.62 -17.14
C TRP A 585 -19.90 13.50 -16.33
N TYR A 586 -19.37 14.16 -15.31
CA TYR A 586 -20.12 15.12 -14.50
C TYR A 586 -20.36 16.43 -15.26
N ASP A 587 -21.38 17.16 -14.83
CA ASP A 587 -21.70 18.51 -15.32
C ASP A 587 -20.58 19.53 -15.03
N HIS A 588 -19.83 19.34 -13.95
CA HIS A 588 -18.64 20.10 -13.60
C HIS A 588 -17.38 19.67 -14.38
N GLY A 589 -17.52 18.77 -15.36
CA GLY A 589 -16.48 18.46 -16.34
C GLY A 589 -15.44 17.41 -15.91
N GLU A 590 -15.60 16.75 -14.77
CA GLU A 590 -14.75 15.62 -14.39
C GLU A 590 -15.33 14.27 -14.82
N ILE A 591 -14.46 13.29 -15.07
CA ILE A 591 -14.82 11.91 -15.40
C ILE A 591 -14.70 11.00 -14.18
N LYS A 592 -15.69 10.15 -13.97
CA LYS A 592 -15.57 8.99 -13.07
C LYS A 592 -15.72 7.70 -13.86
N MET A 593 -14.84 6.74 -13.56
CA MET A 593 -14.78 5.47 -14.26
C MET A 593 -14.32 4.34 -13.35
N ARG A 594 -14.98 3.19 -13.43
CA ARG A 594 -14.63 1.95 -12.73
C ARG A 594 -14.76 0.75 -13.65
N GLY A 595 -13.81 -0.18 -13.54
CA GLY A 595 -13.87 -1.49 -14.20
C GLY A 595 -13.72 -1.50 -15.72
N ILE A 596 -13.58 -0.35 -16.38
CA ILE A 596 -13.29 -0.23 -17.82
C ILE A 596 -11.81 -0.43 -18.15
N GLU A 597 -11.51 -0.84 -19.38
CA GLU A 597 -10.17 -1.20 -19.85
C GLU A 597 -9.10 -0.12 -19.60
N THR A 598 -9.44 1.17 -19.73
CA THR A 598 -8.54 2.32 -19.47
C THR A 598 -7.95 2.30 -18.06
N ARG A 599 -8.72 1.83 -17.05
CA ARG A 599 -8.29 1.79 -15.63
C ARG A 599 -7.67 0.45 -15.22
N ARG A 600 -7.77 -0.57 -16.06
CA ARG A 600 -7.33 -1.93 -15.73
C ARG A 600 -5.82 -2.08 -15.85
N LYS A 601 -5.15 -2.56 -14.79
CA LYS A 601 -3.68 -2.75 -14.79
C LYS A 601 -3.21 -3.80 -15.80
N ASP A 602 -4.08 -4.75 -16.13
CA ASP A 602 -3.83 -5.86 -17.06
C ASP A 602 -4.15 -5.52 -18.53
N SER A 603 -4.65 -4.32 -18.83
CA SER A 603 -4.86 -3.87 -20.21
C SER A 603 -3.58 -3.24 -20.80
N PRO A 604 -3.23 -3.52 -22.06
CA PRO A 604 -2.09 -2.89 -22.74
C PRO A 604 -2.25 -1.36 -22.83
N PRO A 605 -1.15 -0.58 -22.74
CA PRO A 605 -1.19 0.86 -22.92
C PRO A 605 -1.92 1.33 -24.20
N TYR A 606 -1.77 0.62 -25.33
CA TYR A 606 -2.40 0.95 -26.60
C TYR A 606 -3.94 0.90 -26.53
N VAL A 607 -4.47 -0.13 -25.87
CA VAL A 607 -5.93 -0.28 -25.65
C VAL A 607 -6.45 0.84 -24.77
N LYS A 608 -5.70 1.19 -23.71
CA LYS A 608 -6.04 2.31 -22.82
C LYS A 608 -6.03 3.64 -23.57
N LYS A 609 -5.03 3.87 -24.43
CA LYS A 609 -4.87 5.08 -25.23
C LYS A 609 -6.06 5.26 -26.17
N MET A 610 -6.45 4.22 -26.91
CA MET A 610 -7.64 4.26 -27.76
C MET A 610 -8.90 4.54 -26.93
N GLN A 611 -9.18 3.76 -25.88
CA GLN A 611 -10.41 3.93 -25.11
C GLN A 611 -10.44 5.30 -24.38
N ALA A 612 -9.30 5.80 -23.90
CA ALA A 612 -9.18 7.15 -23.35
C ALA A 612 -9.49 8.24 -24.39
N ARG A 613 -9.02 8.07 -25.63
CA ARG A 613 -9.32 8.99 -26.73
C ARG A 613 -10.81 9.00 -27.08
N LEU A 614 -11.44 7.84 -27.14
CA LEU A 614 -12.89 7.74 -27.35
C LEU A 614 -13.68 8.42 -26.22
N LEU A 615 -13.25 8.24 -24.97
CA LEU A 615 -13.86 8.92 -23.82
C LEU A 615 -13.65 10.43 -23.85
N GLU A 616 -12.50 10.91 -24.30
CA GLU A 616 -12.23 12.34 -24.50
C GLU A 616 -13.18 12.93 -25.56
N MET A 617 -13.44 12.21 -26.66
CA MET A 617 -14.44 12.64 -27.64
C MET A 617 -15.84 12.72 -27.03
N LEU A 618 -16.22 11.72 -26.23
CA LEU A 618 -17.49 11.68 -25.51
C LEU A 618 -17.64 12.78 -24.44
N SER A 619 -16.54 13.33 -23.91
CA SER A 619 -16.58 14.40 -22.90
C SER A 619 -17.30 15.66 -23.38
N LYS A 620 -17.41 15.86 -24.71
CA LYS A 620 -18.10 17.00 -25.31
C LYS A 620 -19.63 16.89 -25.22
N ALA A 621 -20.15 15.67 -25.07
CA ALA A 621 -21.57 15.42 -25.04
C ALA A 621 -22.16 15.71 -23.66
N LYS A 622 -23.25 16.47 -23.64
CA LYS A 622 -24.05 16.77 -22.43
C LYS A 622 -25.34 15.97 -22.33
N SER A 623 -25.65 15.18 -23.34
CA SER A 623 -26.83 14.32 -23.42
C SER A 623 -26.53 13.01 -24.15
N ILE A 624 -27.30 11.96 -23.87
CA ILE A 624 -27.34 10.69 -24.60
C ILE A 624 -27.55 10.93 -26.10
N LYS A 625 -28.38 11.91 -26.47
CA LYS A 625 -28.59 12.26 -27.88
C LYS A 625 -27.29 12.73 -28.54
N GLU A 626 -26.52 13.56 -27.85
CA GLU A 626 -25.20 14.01 -28.33
C GLU A 626 -24.18 12.87 -28.32
N VAL A 627 -24.17 12.02 -27.28
CA VAL A 627 -23.35 10.80 -27.24
C VAL A 627 -23.63 9.91 -28.46
N HIS A 628 -24.90 9.67 -28.78
CA HIS A 628 -25.30 8.90 -29.94
C HIS A 628 -24.89 9.56 -31.26
N GLY A 629 -24.96 10.90 -31.34
CA GLY A 629 -24.49 11.67 -32.49
C GLY A 629 -23.00 11.52 -32.77
N LEU A 630 -22.18 11.25 -31.75
CA LEU A 630 -20.74 11.04 -31.87
C LEU A 630 -20.35 9.62 -32.34
N VAL A 631 -21.28 8.66 -32.33
CA VAL A 631 -20.99 7.25 -32.67
C VAL A 631 -20.24 7.08 -34.00
N PRO A 632 -20.61 7.77 -35.11
CA PRO A 632 -19.86 7.65 -36.36
C PRO A 632 -18.38 8.09 -36.24
N GLU A 633 -18.12 9.19 -35.52
CA GLU A 633 -16.76 9.69 -35.29
C GLU A 633 -15.96 8.74 -34.39
N LEU A 634 -16.60 8.17 -33.34
CA LEU A 634 -15.99 7.18 -32.46
C LEU A 634 -15.59 5.92 -33.23
N LEU A 635 -16.46 5.45 -34.14
CA LEU A 635 -16.15 4.30 -35.00
C LEU A 635 -15.01 4.60 -35.96
N GLN A 636 -14.92 5.82 -36.50
CA GLN A 636 -13.82 6.24 -37.36
C GLN A 636 -12.50 6.26 -36.61
N GLU A 637 -12.48 6.84 -35.41
CA GLU A 637 -11.31 6.94 -34.54
C GLU A 637 -10.84 5.54 -34.10
N ALA A 638 -11.74 4.69 -33.60
CA ALA A 638 -11.41 3.30 -33.28
C ALA A 638 -10.86 2.54 -34.50
N GLY A 639 -11.41 2.81 -35.69
CA GLY A 639 -10.93 2.27 -36.95
C GLY A 639 -9.48 2.68 -37.28
N PHE A 640 -9.04 3.87 -36.88
CA PHE A 640 -7.65 4.30 -37.03
C PHE A 640 -6.70 3.43 -36.20
N TYR A 641 -6.98 3.24 -34.90
CA TYR A 641 -6.16 2.39 -34.03
C TYR A 641 -6.12 0.93 -34.52
N LEU A 642 -7.24 0.40 -34.98
CA LEU A 642 -7.31 -0.95 -35.55
C LEU A 642 -6.46 -1.08 -36.82
N ARG A 643 -6.44 -0.07 -37.69
CA ARG A 643 -5.60 -0.07 -38.90
C ARG A 643 -4.11 0.03 -38.58
N GLU A 644 -3.72 0.91 -37.67
CA GLU A 644 -2.32 1.07 -37.25
C GLU A 644 -1.76 -0.21 -36.61
N LEU A 645 -2.56 -0.87 -35.75
CA LEU A 645 -2.21 -2.17 -35.18
C LEU A 645 -2.01 -3.23 -36.27
N ARG A 646 -2.93 -3.33 -37.24
CA ARG A 646 -2.84 -4.31 -38.31
C ARG A 646 -1.75 -4.03 -39.33
N ALA A 647 -1.36 -2.76 -39.48
CA ALA A 647 -0.24 -2.35 -40.32
C ALA A 647 1.12 -2.68 -39.70
N GLY A 648 1.17 -3.02 -38.41
CA GLY A 648 2.42 -3.26 -37.69
C GLY A 648 3.11 -1.98 -37.19
N ASN A 649 2.43 -0.83 -37.24
CA ASN A 649 3.02 0.48 -36.94
C ASN A 649 3.08 0.79 -35.43
N VAL A 650 2.51 -0.06 -34.58
CA VAL A 650 2.43 0.17 -33.13
C VAL A 650 3.73 -0.23 -32.43
N ASP A 651 4.26 0.68 -31.61
CA ASP A 651 5.40 0.38 -30.75
C ASP A 651 5.03 -0.76 -29.77
N THR A 652 5.84 -1.81 -29.74
CA THR A 652 5.63 -2.97 -28.87
C THR A 652 5.53 -2.58 -27.39
N ARG A 653 6.18 -1.49 -26.95
CA ARG A 653 6.06 -0.97 -25.58
C ARG A 653 4.63 -0.57 -25.23
N GLU A 654 3.83 -0.15 -26.22
CA GLU A 654 2.40 0.14 -26.03
C GLU A 654 1.55 -1.15 -25.96
N LEU A 655 2.09 -2.31 -26.31
CA LEU A 655 1.40 -3.61 -26.31
C LEU A 655 1.73 -4.49 -25.10
N VAL A 656 2.58 -4.00 -24.19
CA VAL A 656 3.01 -4.74 -22.99
C VAL A 656 1.85 -5.03 -22.05
N LEU A 657 1.69 -6.30 -21.70
CA LEU A 657 0.79 -6.78 -20.67
C LEU A 657 1.55 -6.96 -19.36
N ARG A 658 0.92 -6.52 -18.27
CA ARG A 658 1.44 -6.66 -16.91
C ARG A 658 0.62 -7.67 -16.14
N ARG A 659 1.26 -8.69 -15.56
CA ARG A 659 0.57 -9.67 -14.70
C ARG A 659 1.37 -9.99 -13.45
N ARG A 660 0.65 -10.12 -12.33
CA ARG A 660 1.25 -10.59 -11.09
C ARG A 660 1.32 -12.11 -11.09
N VAL A 661 2.50 -12.64 -10.79
CA VAL A 661 2.78 -14.07 -10.71
C VAL A 661 2.30 -14.58 -9.35
N GLN A 662 1.57 -15.70 -9.32
CA GLN A 662 1.00 -16.27 -8.08
C GLN A 662 1.86 -17.40 -7.49
N LYS A 663 2.77 -17.98 -8.27
CA LYS A 663 3.61 -19.13 -7.88
C LYS A 663 5.02 -18.94 -8.41
N ASP A 664 6.00 -19.58 -7.80
CA ASP A 664 7.38 -19.57 -8.33
C ASP A 664 7.47 -20.40 -9.62
N ALA A 665 8.51 -20.15 -10.43
CA ALA A 665 8.74 -20.79 -11.73
C ALA A 665 8.52 -22.32 -11.74
N GLY A 666 9.07 -23.01 -10.72
CA GLY A 666 9.01 -24.47 -10.60
C GLY A 666 7.68 -25.04 -10.08
N LYS A 667 6.73 -24.20 -9.63
CA LYS A 667 5.44 -24.64 -9.05
C LYS A 667 4.27 -24.56 -10.01
N TYR A 668 4.51 -24.12 -11.26
CA TYR A 668 3.49 -24.08 -12.29
C TYR A 668 3.34 -25.45 -13.00
N ALA A 669 2.23 -26.14 -12.74
CA ALA A 669 1.88 -27.40 -13.39
C ALA A 669 1.44 -27.23 -14.86
N ASN A 670 0.87 -26.07 -15.21
CA ASN A 670 0.32 -25.79 -16.55
C ASN A 670 1.21 -24.81 -17.33
N ASN A 671 1.32 -25.01 -18.65
CA ASN A 671 2.01 -24.09 -19.59
C ASN A 671 1.12 -22.88 -19.95
N ASN A 672 0.68 -22.12 -18.95
CA ASN A 672 0.04 -20.83 -19.20
C ASN A 672 1.12 -19.76 -19.50
N VAL A 673 0.70 -18.63 -20.08
CA VAL A 673 1.58 -17.51 -20.47
C VAL A 673 2.49 -17.05 -19.32
N ASN A 674 1.97 -17.02 -18.08
CA ASN A 674 2.76 -16.60 -16.93
C ASN A 674 3.91 -17.59 -16.64
N ALA A 675 3.63 -18.90 -16.67
CA ALA A 675 4.63 -19.93 -16.46
C ALA A 675 5.71 -19.90 -17.55
N MET A 676 5.31 -19.64 -18.79
CA MET A 676 6.18 -19.53 -19.97
C MET A 676 7.19 -18.38 -19.81
N VAL A 677 6.69 -17.16 -19.59
CA VAL A 677 7.52 -15.95 -19.38
C VAL A 677 8.44 -16.09 -18.17
N VAL A 678 7.95 -16.68 -17.06
CA VAL A 678 8.77 -16.88 -15.86
C VAL A 678 9.89 -17.90 -16.10
N ARG A 679 9.63 -18.98 -16.85
CA ARG A 679 10.68 -19.96 -17.20
C ARG A 679 11.70 -19.39 -18.18
N GLU A 680 11.24 -18.61 -19.16
CA GLU A 680 12.11 -17.85 -20.06
C GLU A 680 13.05 -16.96 -19.24
N LEU A 681 12.52 -16.11 -18.36
CA LEU A 681 13.33 -15.25 -17.48
C LEU A 681 14.33 -16.03 -16.62
N ALA A 682 13.94 -17.19 -16.08
CA ALA A 682 14.83 -18.04 -15.30
C ALA A 682 16.01 -18.58 -16.12
N GLN A 683 15.83 -18.85 -17.42
CA GLN A 683 16.93 -19.25 -18.31
C GLN A 683 17.97 -18.14 -18.49
N PHE A 684 17.54 -16.87 -18.41
CA PHE A 684 18.42 -15.69 -18.43
C PHE A 684 18.94 -15.30 -17.03
N GLY A 685 18.78 -16.18 -16.03
CA GLY A 685 19.24 -15.94 -14.65
C GLY A 685 18.37 -14.98 -13.85
N VAL A 686 17.17 -14.63 -14.35
CA VAL A 686 16.20 -13.76 -13.68
C VAL A 686 15.17 -14.63 -12.94
N ASN A 687 15.30 -14.73 -11.62
CA ASN A 687 14.40 -15.51 -10.78
C ASN A 687 13.23 -14.65 -10.27
N ILE A 688 12.06 -14.80 -10.90
CA ILE A 688 10.82 -14.15 -10.46
C ILE A 688 10.17 -14.94 -9.32
N GLN A 689 9.92 -14.25 -8.20
CA GLN A 689 9.25 -14.80 -7.01
C GLN A 689 7.73 -14.67 -7.11
N ALA A 690 7.00 -15.54 -6.41
CA ALA A 690 5.55 -15.38 -6.26
C ALA A 690 5.20 -14.01 -5.66
N GLY A 691 4.32 -13.27 -6.34
CA GLY A 691 3.86 -11.93 -5.99
C GLY A 691 4.51 -10.79 -6.78
N GLU A 692 5.60 -11.07 -7.52
CA GLU A 692 6.22 -10.11 -8.43
C GLU A 692 5.41 -9.97 -9.74
N VAL A 693 5.65 -8.87 -10.48
CA VAL A 693 4.97 -8.57 -11.75
C VAL A 693 5.87 -8.93 -12.91
N ILE A 694 5.32 -9.65 -13.88
CA ILE A 694 5.94 -9.89 -15.19
C ILE A 694 5.35 -8.95 -16.23
N GLU A 695 6.20 -8.51 -17.14
CA GLU A 695 5.86 -7.70 -18.31
C GLU A 695 6.14 -8.53 -19.56
N TYR A 696 5.15 -8.69 -20.43
CA TYR A 696 5.29 -9.54 -21.61
C TYR A 696 4.41 -9.07 -22.77
N VAL A 697 4.73 -9.56 -23.97
CA VAL A 697 4.01 -9.31 -25.23
C VAL A 697 3.49 -10.63 -25.75
N ILE A 698 2.24 -10.68 -26.25
CA ILE A 698 1.69 -11.88 -26.88
C ILE A 698 2.20 -11.95 -28.32
N VAL A 699 2.93 -13.02 -28.63
CA VAL A 699 3.53 -13.25 -29.95
C VAL A 699 2.65 -14.16 -30.82
N ASP A 700 2.04 -15.19 -30.21
CA ASP A 700 1.12 -16.11 -30.89
C ASP A 700 0.21 -16.82 -29.87
N GLN A 701 -1.03 -16.37 -29.68
CA GLN A 701 -1.95 -16.97 -28.72
C GLN A 701 -2.29 -18.44 -29.04
N THR A 702 -2.19 -18.85 -30.31
CA THR A 702 -2.49 -20.23 -30.73
C THR A 702 -1.46 -21.22 -30.18
N GLY A 703 -0.22 -20.78 -29.98
CA GLY A 703 0.88 -21.59 -29.48
C GLY A 703 1.34 -22.66 -30.48
N LYS A 704 1.14 -22.41 -31.77
CA LYS A 704 1.59 -23.30 -32.85
C LYS A 704 3.07 -23.07 -33.20
N ARG A 705 3.66 -21.95 -32.78
CA ARG A 705 5.10 -21.67 -32.86
C ARG A 705 5.83 -22.13 -31.58
N ASP A 706 6.95 -22.84 -31.73
CA ASP A 706 7.76 -23.34 -30.62
C ASP A 706 9.04 -22.51 -30.41
N PRO A 707 9.29 -21.95 -29.22
CA PRO A 707 8.31 -21.60 -28.19
C PRO A 707 8.10 -20.04 -28.32
N GLN A 708 7.01 -19.33 -28.03
CA GLN A 708 6.01 -19.43 -26.97
C GLN A 708 4.91 -18.40 -27.24
N LYS A 709 3.72 -18.61 -26.70
CA LYS A 709 2.58 -17.70 -26.86
C LYS A 709 2.84 -16.24 -26.49
N ALA A 710 3.86 -15.98 -25.68
CA ALA A 710 4.29 -14.65 -25.27
C ALA A 710 5.80 -14.65 -24.94
N LYS A 711 6.41 -13.46 -24.97
CA LYS A 711 7.81 -13.21 -24.56
C LYS A 711 7.91 -12.11 -23.53
N SER A 712 8.85 -12.23 -22.59
CA SER A 712 9.18 -11.17 -21.64
C SER A 712 9.64 -9.89 -22.36
N LEU A 713 9.29 -8.72 -21.82
CA LEU A 713 9.80 -7.45 -22.35
C LEU A 713 11.34 -7.38 -22.31
N LEU A 714 11.98 -8.06 -21.36
CA LEU A 714 13.45 -8.10 -21.22
C LEU A 714 14.15 -8.89 -22.33
N THR A 715 13.47 -9.86 -22.93
CA THR A 715 14.01 -10.78 -23.93
C THR A 715 13.41 -10.57 -25.32
N TYR A 716 12.40 -9.71 -25.43
CA TYR A 716 11.72 -9.37 -26.67
C TYR A 716 12.68 -8.70 -27.67
N GLN A 717 12.64 -9.16 -28.92
CA GLN A 717 13.34 -8.58 -30.05
C GLN A 717 12.32 -8.06 -31.08
N HIS A 718 12.67 -7.03 -31.84
CA HIS A 718 11.72 -6.40 -32.78
C HIS A 718 11.21 -7.41 -33.83
N GLU A 719 12.06 -8.35 -34.22
CA GLU A 719 11.82 -9.41 -35.18
C GLU A 719 10.80 -10.46 -34.70
N ASP A 720 10.51 -10.52 -33.40
CA ASP A 720 9.55 -11.47 -32.82
C ASP A 720 8.11 -11.17 -33.27
N GLY A 721 7.81 -9.90 -33.55
CA GLY A 721 6.45 -9.43 -33.86
C GLY A 721 5.46 -9.65 -32.71
N TYR A 722 4.17 -9.44 -33.00
CA TYR A 722 3.09 -9.63 -32.04
C TYR A 722 1.83 -10.20 -32.70
N ASP A 723 0.95 -10.77 -31.87
CA ASP A 723 -0.32 -11.37 -32.31
C ASP A 723 -1.37 -10.28 -32.63
N ILE A 724 -1.41 -9.85 -33.88
CA ILE A 724 -2.33 -8.82 -34.38
C ILE A 724 -3.79 -9.16 -34.07
N GLU A 725 -4.20 -10.43 -34.22
CA GLU A 725 -5.59 -10.84 -34.01
C GLU A 725 -5.97 -10.75 -32.54
N LYS A 726 -5.08 -11.17 -31.63
CA LYS A 726 -5.34 -11.04 -30.19
C LYS A 726 -5.42 -9.58 -29.76
N TYR A 727 -4.50 -8.73 -30.19
CA TYR A 727 -4.58 -7.31 -29.84
C TYR A 727 -5.78 -6.61 -30.50
N THR A 728 -6.21 -7.06 -31.69
CA THR A 728 -7.45 -6.61 -32.34
C THR A 728 -8.68 -6.96 -31.50
N GLU A 729 -8.78 -8.19 -30.99
CA GLU A 729 -9.87 -8.62 -30.09
C GLU A 729 -9.96 -7.72 -28.84
N LEU A 730 -8.80 -7.36 -28.26
CA LEU A 730 -8.74 -6.48 -27.09
C LEU A 730 -9.24 -5.05 -27.41
N LEU A 731 -8.88 -4.51 -28.58
CA LEU A 731 -9.38 -3.21 -29.03
C LEU A 731 -10.89 -3.25 -29.28
N VAL A 732 -11.39 -4.24 -30.03
CA VAL A 732 -12.82 -4.38 -30.32
C VAL A 732 -13.64 -4.45 -29.03
N LYS A 733 -13.21 -5.23 -28.04
CA LYS A 733 -13.88 -5.31 -26.73
C LYS A 733 -13.89 -3.98 -25.97
N ALA A 734 -12.83 -3.18 -26.10
CA ALA A 734 -12.78 -1.86 -25.48
C ALA A 734 -13.74 -0.86 -26.15
N VAL A 735 -13.97 -1.00 -27.47
CA VAL A 735 -14.95 -0.21 -28.24
C VAL A 735 -16.38 -0.67 -27.92
N GLU A 736 -16.63 -1.97 -27.93
CA GLU A 736 -17.92 -2.59 -27.56
C GLU A 736 -18.40 -2.12 -26.18
N THR A 737 -17.49 -2.03 -25.22
CA THR A 737 -17.82 -1.58 -23.86
C THR A 737 -18.50 -0.20 -23.86
N LEU A 738 -18.18 0.68 -24.82
CA LEU A 738 -18.77 2.02 -24.94
C LEU A 738 -19.98 2.06 -25.90
N LEU A 739 -19.97 1.23 -26.94
CA LEU A 739 -20.93 1.33 -28.07
C LEU A 739 -22.01 0.23 -28.09
N SER A 740 -21.90 -0.80 -27.25
CA SER A 740 -22.91 -1.86 -27.14
C SER A 740 -24.34 -1.34 -26.88
N PRO A 741 -24.59 -0.28 -26.08
CA PRO A 741 -25.95 0.26 -25.92
C PRO A 741 -26.55 0.85 -27.19
N PHE A 742 -25.72 1.19 -28.18
CA PHE A 742 -26.14 1.66 -29.51
C PHE A 742 -26.20 0.52 -30.54
N GLY A 743 -26.16 -0.72 -30.07
CA GLY A 743 -26.27 -1.92 -30.90
C GLY A 743 -24.98 -2.25 -31.67
N TYR A 744 -23.81 -1.91 -31.13
CA TYR A 744 -22.49 -2.31 -31.64
C TYR A 744 -21.86 -3.35 -30.71
N ASP A 745 -22.29 -4.60 -30.85
CA ASP A 745 -21.67 -5.75 -30.20
C ASP A 745 -20.36 -6.17 -30.90
N VAL A 746 -19.64 -7.15 -30.32
CA VAL A 746 -18.40 -7.68 -30.91
C VAL A 746 -18.61 -8.11 -32.36
N GLU A 747 -19.65 -8.88 -32.65
CA GLU A 747 -19.87 -9.44 -33.99
C GLU A 747 -20.08 -8.34 -35.04
N LYS A 748 -20.89 -7.33 -34.72
CA LYS A 748 -21.13 -6.20 -35.61
C LYS A 748 -19.88 -5.35 -35.80
N LEU A 749 -19.10 -5.12 -34.73
CA LEU A 749 -17.83 -4.38 -34.82
C LEU A 749 -16.79 -5.16 -35.65
N GLU A 750 -16.71 -6.48 -35.46
CA GLU A 750 -15.83 -7.34 -36.24
C GLU A 750 -16.21 -7.30 -37.73
N ASN A 751 -17.49 -7.37 -38.05
CA ASN A 751 -17.99 -7.22 -39.42
C ASN A 751 -17.71 -5.82 -39.99
N TYR A 752 -17.94 -4.77 -39.19
CA TYR A 752 -17.73 -3.37 -39.58
C TYR A 752 -16.27 -3.09 -39.93
N TYR A 753 -15.33 -3.59 -39.12
CA TYR A 753 -13.89 -3.42 -39.34
C TYR A 753 -13.25 -4.56 -40.15
N GLN A 754 -14.06 -5.51 -40.65
CA GLN A 754 -13.60 -6.68 -41.41
C GLN A 754 -12.50 -7.48 -40.67
N VAL A 755 -12.65 -7.63 -39.34
CA VAL A 755 -11.81 -8.49 -38.50
C VAL A 755 -11.96 -9.95 -38.98
N GLY A 756 -10.85 -10.68 -39.16
CA GLY A 756 -10.86 -12.09 -39.57
C GLY A 756 -11.06 -12.38 -41.07
N LYS A 757 -11.39 -11.39 -41.92
CA LYS A 757 -11.38 -11.58 -43.38
C LYS A 757 -9.97 -11.32 -43.92
N ILE A 758 -9.19 -12.39 -44.04
CA ILE A 758 -7.93 -12.38 -44.80
C ILE A 758 -8.23 -11.83 -46.20
N GLN A 759 -7.84 -10.59 -46.50
CA GLN A 759 -7.63 -10.20 -47.87
C GLN A 759 -6.51 -11.09 -48.39
N LYS A 760 -6.85 -12.11 -49.19
CA LYS A 760 -5.89 -12.77 -50.06
C LYS A 760 -5.27 -11.69 -50.93
N ARG A 761 -4.10 -11.15 -50.55
CA ARG A 761 -3.22 -10.47 -51.49
C ARG A 761 -2.90 -11.50 -52.56
N LYS A 762 -3.37 -11.27 -53.78
CA LYS A 762 -2.87 -11.96 -54.97
C LYS A 762 -1.34 -11.81 -54.96
N PRO A 763 -0.56 -12.88 -55.20
CA PRO A 763 0.87 -12.75 -55.39
C PRO A 763 1.09 -11.99 -56.70
N GLY A 764 1.44 -10.70 -56.59
CA GLY A 764 1.74 -9.82 -57.70
C GLY A 764 3.17 -9.32 -57.56
N LEU A 765 4.03 -9.92 -58.38
CA LEU A 765 5.36 -9.49 -58.84
C LEU A 765 6.29 -8.84 -57.80
N TYR A 766 7.31 -9.62 -57.41
CA TYR A 766 8.63 -9.08 -57.09
C TYR A 766 9.08 -8.16 -58.23
N LEU A 767 9.25 -6.87 -57.96
CA LEU A 767 10.14 -6.03 -58.75
C LEU A 767 11.56 -6.46 -58.38
N THR A 768 12.11 -7.34 -59.19
CA THR A 768 13.54 -7.55 -59.32
C THR A 768 14.17 -6.25 -59.79
N THR A 769 14.85 -5.53 -58.90
CA THR A 769 15.85 -4.56 -59.33
C THR A 769 17.08 -5.34 -59.75
N ASP A 770 17.20 -5.53 -61.06
CA ASP A 770 18.42 -5.96 -61.72
C ASP A 770 19.56 -4.99 -61.38
N CYS A 771 20.56 -5.51 -60.67
CA CYS A 771 21.85 -4.87 -60.52
C CYS A 771 22.75 -5.35 -61.68
N ASN A 772 23.34 -4.37 -62.38
CA ASN A 772 24.46 -4.45 -63.30
C ASN A 772 24.16 -4.89 -64.74
N GLU A 773 24.14 -3.90 -65.65
CA GLU A 773 25.18 -3.75 -66.68
C GLU A 773 24.90 -2.48 -67.50
N SER A 774 25.53 -1.38 -67.11
CA SER A 774 25.87 -0.23 -67.97
C SER A 774 26.60 0.80 -67.12
N THR A 775 27.93 0.72 -67.07
CA THR A 775 28.91 1.83 -67.20
C THR A 775 30.27 1.30 -66.74
N GLN A 776 30.93 0.55 -67.61
CA GLN A 776 32.37 0.71 -67.74
C GLN A 776 32.62 2.18 -68.05
N ILE A 777 33.46 2.86 -67.28
CA ILE A 777 34.59 3.65 -67.79
C ILE A 777 35.49 4.05 -66.60
N ILE A 778 36.58 3.29 -66.52
CA ILE A 778 37.96 3.79 -66.31
C ILE A 778 38.31 4.36 -64.93
N ILE A 779 39.02 3.53 -64.15
CA ILE A 779 40.14 4.00 -63.33
C ILE A 779 41.32 4.26 -64.27
N ARG A 780 41.72 5.52 -64.41
CA ARG A 780 43.10 5.97 -64.65
C ARG A 780 43.24 7.24 -63.82
N ALA A 781 43.75 7.11 -62.60
CA ALA A 781 45.14 7.42 -62.25
C ALA A 781 45.35 8.92 -61.98
N ILE A 782 46.07 9.20 -60.88
CA ILE A 782 46.81 10.44 -60.60
C ILE A 782 46.02 11.57 -59.90
N SER A 783 46.44 11.82 -58.64
CA SER A 783 46.63 13.11 -57.96
C SER A 783 45.49 14.13 -57.91
N VAL A 784 45.00 14.43 -56.70
CA VAL A 784 45.38 15.56 -55.80
C VAL A 784 44.44 15.50 -54.60
#